data_AF-W4FZU2-F1
#
_entry.id   AF-W4FZU2-F1
#
_cell.length_a   1.000
_cell.length_b   1.000
_cell.length_c   1.000
_cell.angle_alpha   90.00
_cell.angle_beta   90.00
_cell.angle_gamma   90.00
#
_symmetry.space_group_name_H-M   'P 1'
#
loop_
_entity.id
_entity.type
_entity.pdbx_description
1 polymer ?
#
loop_
_entity_poly.entity_id
_entity_poly.type
_entity_poly.pdbx_seq_one_letter_code
_entity_poly.pdbx_strand_id
1 'polypeptide(L)'
;MADRTHHVPSPAMRQQSTTVQDLRDNRLADSSKKGYRSGMKQIVKWLQTSGRSARLNADGSLNLTVFSYMDFTEFVLYKYKDAGVSLSTLSGYRSALKDYYNTQGVPLPIGFTNDATVIYQGIRRLCASETQAGAIKPGTKQPLRHHQYIELCMASLVKLDGGFTHLFLILSWNLMCRSRSTATVRIDHFSDEGDALGVTFFKSKTDQGGTKRRDPKHVYANPQQPGTCCILALAIYLACNPEHDSGDLFPGSAQRDRFGRSLSQLVGYALPELASAVGTHSLRKGAAIFAIGGSTSGPSIVNVCIRCGWSIGSVVERYVHYDGAGDQYVGRVVAGLPIDSGDFAALPPHFVSSSEGVVDAAGALVFPRLWSHESLRGVLDTLPGKHPLLSSVLFGDVGMTTLLRANVTLLSSSMQPTGIPPHVSLHTQLEKNLAAVRALPGEIRDGIESLLDEKGVAAGNITHALLEQLLKNAVASVVDTRPVIVSARSPAQDESVPVRPVHYWGGRWHLLAEDYELPSVDVSTGWHLWWCGSPARDIPPLYKIRSMDLTRKQAKILCEWHFATNALHNVYCSAFGSSMCRPYTSATVIAAFSNIMVYLPPSWGQTHLGRQRRLSQMKMVTFARLARKRRQETEGIPTT
;
A
#
# COMPACT_ATOMS: atom_id res chain seq x y z
N MET A 1 38.12 -12.63 -15.66
CA MET A 1 38.25 -12.75 -14.18
C MET A 1 36.87 -12.71 -13.57
N ALA A 2 36.62 -13.62 -12.62
CA ALA A 2 35.32 -14.17 -12.25
C ALA A 2 34.24 -13.16 -11.83
N ASP A 3 33.07 -13.35 -12.43
CA ASP A 3 31.79 -12.72 -12.14
C ASP A 3 31.32 -13.09 -10.72
N ARG A 4 31.18 -12.10 -9.83
CA ARG A 4 30.56 -12.29 -8.51
C ARG A 4 29.07 -11.97 -8.62
N THR A 5 28.34 -12.82 -9.33
CA THR A 5 26.91 -12.98 -9.07
C THR A 5 26.77 -13.43 -7.62
N HIS A 6 26.01 -12.69 -6.80
CA HIS A 6 25.57 -13.17 -5.50
C HIS A 6 24.68 -14.40 -5.70
N HIS A 7 25.31 -15.56 -5.82
CA HIS A 7 24.63 -16.83 -5.91
C HIS A 7 23.99 -17.07 -4.54
N VAL A 8 22.70 -16.78 -4.44
CA VAL A 8 21.89 -17.28 -3.34
C VAL A 8 21.97 -18.80 -3.46
N PRO A 9 22.55 -19.53 -2.47
CA PRO A 9 22.71 -20.97 -2.59
C PRO A 9 21.34 -21.60 -2.79
N SER A 10 21.25 -22.60 -3.68
CA SER A 10 20.01 -23.36 -3.86
C SER A 10 19.55 -23.91 -2.50
N PRO A 11 18.25 -24.10 -2.26
CA PRO A 11 17.74 -24.62 -0.98
C PRO A 11 18.46 -25.91 -0.55
N ALA A 12 18.79 -26.78 -1.50
CA ALA A 12 19.53 -28.02 -1.29
C ALA A 12 20.97 -27.79 -0.82
N MET A 13 21.70 -26.85 -1.45
CA MET A 13 23.07 -26.48 -1.03
C MET A 13 23.09 -25.82 0.35
N ARG A 14 22.07 -25.00 0.66
CA ARG A 14 21.96 -24.33 1.96
C ARG A 14 21.69 -25.33 3.08
N GLN A 15 20.88 -26.36 2.84
CA GLN A 15 20.64 -27.43 3.81
C GLN A 15 21.92 -28.23 4.09
N GLN A 16 22.68 -28.59 3.05
CA GLN A 16 23.94 -29.34 3.19
C GLN A 16 25.03 -28.57 3.94
N SER A 17 25.03 -27.24 3.90
CA SER A 17 25.98 -26.39 4.63
C SER A 17 25.49 -25.92 6.00
N THR A 18 24.27 -26.29 6.42
CA THR A 18 23.69 -25.81 7.69
C THR A 18 24.31 -26.55 8.88
N THR A 19 24.91 -25.82 9.81
CA THR A 19 25.47 -26.39 11.03
C THR A 19 24.43 -26.50 12.17
N VAL A 20 24.73 -27.28 13.20
CA VAL A 20 23.91 -27.31 14.43
C VAL A 20 23.83 -25.93 15.08
N GLN A 21 24.88 -25.12 14.98
CA GLN A 21 24.86 -23.75 15.49
C GLN A 21 23.94 -22.86 14.67
N ASP A 22 23.91 -23.01 13.35
CA ASP A 22 22.96 -22.29 12.49
C ASP A 22 21.50 -22.64 12.86
N LEU A 23 21.22 -23.91 13.21
CA LEU A 23 19.90 -24.33 13.69
C LEU A 23 19.55 -23.69 15.04
N ARG A 24 20.50 -23.67 15.99
CA ARG A 24 20.32 -22.99 17.29
C ARG A 24 20.08 -21.51 17.12
N ASP A 25 20.84 -20.86 16.24
CA ASP A 25 20.74 -19.44 15.93
C ASP A 25 19.41 -19.11 15.22
N ASN A 26 18.89 -20.02 14.38
CA ASN A 26 17.61 -19.85 13.69
C ASN A 26 16.39 -19.87 14.63
N ARG A 27 16.55 -20.25 15.91
CA ARG A 27 15.52 -20.08 16.95
C ARG A 27 15.05 -18.63 17.07
N LEU A 28 15.92 -17.66 16.78
CA LEU A 28 15.65 -16.24 16.93
C LEU A 28 15.73 -15.50 15.59
N ALA A 29 14.78 -14.61 15.35
CA ALA A 29 14.88 -13.65 14.25
C ALA A 29 16.10 -12.72 14.44
N ASP A 30 16.76 -12.31 13.35
CA ASP A 30 17.98 -11.48 13.41
C ASP A 30 17.80 -10.14 14.13
N SER A 31 16.60 -9.57 14.06
CA SER A 31 16.25 -8.38 14.83
C SER A 31 16.32 -8.62 16.33
N SER A 32 15.89 -9.81 16.78
CA SER A 32 15.92 -10.20 18.18
C SER A 32 17.35 -10.44 18.61
N LYS A 33 18.18 -11.11 17.79
CA LYS A 33 19.63 -11.24 18.03
C LYS A 33 20.31 -9.87 18.17
N LYS A 34 20.01 -8.93 17.27
CA LYS A 34 20.54 -7.55 17.34
C LYS A 34 20.05 -6.83 18.60
N GLY A 35 18.77 -6.97 18.94
CA GLY A 35 18.17 -6.42 20.16
C GLY A 35 18.81 -6.97 21.43
N TYR A 36 19.01 -8.28 21.51
CA TYR A 36 19.64 -8.94 22.66
C TYR A 36 21.10 -8.56 22.79
N ARG A 37 21.88 -8.54 21.69
CA ARG A 37 23.25 -8.01 21.71
C ARG A 37 23.30 -6.57 22.21
N SER A 38 22.38 -5.71 21.76
CA SER A 38 22.29 -4.34 22.27
C SER A 38 21.93 -4.29 23.75
N GLY A 39 21.04 -5.16 24.21
CA GLY A 39 20.64 -5.26 25.62
C GLY A 39 21.80 -5.69 26.51
N MET A 40 22.55 -6.72 26.10
CA MET A 40 23.74 -7.18 26.81
C MET A 40 24.82 -6.09 26.89
N LYS A 41 25.05 -5.35 25.80
CA LYS A 41 25.96 -4.20 25.82
C LYS A 41 25.57 -3.14 26.85
N GLN A 42 24.27 -2.93 27.10
CA GLN A 42 23.82 -1.99 28.13
C GLN A 42 24.12 -2.47 29.55
N ILE A 43 24.01 -3.78 29.80
CA ILE A 43 24.36 -4.39 31.08
C ILE A 43 25.87 -4.28 31.31
N VAL A 44 26.69 -4.67 30.32
CA VAL A 44 28.15 -4.59 30.38
C VAL A 44 28.61 -3.14 30.60
N LYS A 45 28.04 -2.19 29.85
CA LYS A 45 28.35 -0.77 30.01
C LYS A 45 28.03 -0.30 31.44
N TRP A 46 26.89 -0.70 32.00
CA TRP A 46 26.52 -0.33 33.37
C TRP A 46 27.49 -0.91 34.41
N LEU A 47 27.91 -2.17 34.25
CA LEU A 47 28.90 -2.79 35.14
C LEU A 47 30.23 -2.02 35.12
N GLN A 48 30.70 -1.62 33.94
CA GLN A 48 31.91 -0.81 33.79
C GLN A 48 31.78 0.55 34.47
N THR A 49 30.67 1.26 34.23
CA THR A 49 30.47 2.61 34.78
C THR A 49 30.17 2.64 36.27
N SER A 50 29.70 1.52 36.84
CA SER A 50 29.37 1.41 38.27
C SER A 50 30.48 0.79 39.11
N GLY A 51 31.69 0.61 38.56
CA GLY A 51 32.83 0.03 39.27
C GLY A 51 32.73 -1.48 39.50
N ARG A 52 31.79 -2.18 38.86
CA ARG A 52 31.55 -3.62 38.98
C ARG A 52 32.23 -4.44 37.88
N SER A 53 33.34 -3.95 37.34
CA SER A 53 34.09 -4.60 36.25
C SER A 53 34.58 -6.02 36.59
N ALA A 54 34.69 -6.36 37.88
CA ALA A 54 34.99 -7.73 38.35
C ALA A 54 33.93 -8.77 37.96
N ARG A 55 32.74 -8.34 37.51
CA ARG A 55 31.67 -9.22 36.99
C ARG A 55 31.80 -9.49 35.48
N LEU A 56 32.88 -9.03 34.85
CA LEU A 56 33.18 -9.26 33.44
C LEU A 56 34.34 -10.24 33.30
N ASN A 57 34.33 -10.99 32.20
CA ASN A 57 35.45 -11.81 31.77
C ASN A 57 36.56 -10.91 31.18
N ALA A 58 37.76 -11.46 30.99
CA ALA A 58 38.89 -10.75 30.40
C ALA A 58 38.62 -10.23 28.97
N ASP A 59 37.72 -10.91 28.23
CA ASP A 59 37.27 -10.51 26.89
C ASP A 59 36.16 -9.43 26.90
N GLY A 60 35.76 -8.96 28.08
CA GLY A 60 34.70 -7.96 28.28
C GLY A 60 33.28 -8.53 28.20
N SER A 61 33.11 -9.84 28.05
CA SER A 61 31.81 -10.51 28.13
C SER A 61 31.32 -10.64 29.58
N LEU A 62 30.03 -10.91 29.76
CA LEU A 62 29.46 -11.06 31.10
C LEU A 62 29.92 -12.39 31.73
N ASN A 63 30.52 -12.33 32.91
CA ASN A 63 30.92 -13.53 33.65
C ASN A 63 29.74 -14.10 34.45
N LEU A 64 29.14 -15.19 33.97
CA LEU A 64 27.97 -15.81 34.58
C LEU A 64 28.26 -16.56 35.90
N THR A 65 29.53 -16.80 36.24
CA THR A 65 29.90 -17.43 37.52
C THR A 65 29.88 -16.43 38.68
N VAL A 66 30.10 -15.16 38.36
CA VAL A 66 30.25 -14.08 39.36
C VAL A 66 29.05 -13.13 39.32
N PHE A 67 28.45 -12.91 38.14
CA PHE A 67 27.27 -12.07 37.98
C PHE A 67 26.04 -12.73 38.60
N SER A 68 25.42 -12.06 39.57
CA SER A 68 24.29 -12.58 40.33
C SER A 68 22.95 -12.01 39.87
N TYR A 69 21.86 -12.62 40.35
CA TYR A 69 20.52 -12.06 40.19
C TYR A 69 20.38 -10.66 40.84
N MET A 70 21.08 -10.40 41.94
CA MET A 70 21.07 -9.10 42.61
C MET A 70 21.70 -8.00 41.75
N ASP A 71 22.79 -8.31 41.05
CA ASP A 71 23.40 -7.38 40.08
C ASP A 71 22.39 -7.01 38.98
N PHE A 72 21.55 -7.96 38.55
CA PHE A 72 20.51 -7.70 37.56
C PHE A 72 19.37 -6.83 38.10
N THR A 73 18.91 -7.05 39.33
CA THR A 73 17.83 -6.22 39.92
C THR A 73 18.30 -4.79 40.18
N GLU A 74 19.56 -4.60 40.61
CA GLU A 74 20.18 -3.27 40.71
C GLU A 74 20.29 -2.58 39.35
N PHE A 75 20.67 -3.31 38.28
CA PHE A 75 20.67 -2.78 36.92
C PHE A 75 19.26 -2.33 36.49
N VAL A 76 18.23 -3.14 36.76
CA VAL A 76 16.84 -2.79 36.44
C VAL A 76 16.41 -1.55 37.20
N LEU A 77 16.75 -1.46 38.49
CA LEU A 77 16.43 -0.29 39.33
C LEU A 77 17.12 0.98 38.83
N TYR A 78 18.42 0.91 38.51
CA TYR A 78 19.17 2.01 37.90
C TYR A 78 18.54 2.47 36.58
N LYS A 79 18.19 1.52 35.71
CA LYS A 79 17.57 1.86 34.42
C LYS A 79 16.17 2.47 34.57
N TYR A 80 15.43 2.07 35.60
CA TYR A 80 14.14 2.65 35.93
C TYR A 80 14.28 4.07 36.52
N LYS A 81 15.06 4.22 37.59
CA LYS A 81 15.20 5.47 38.34
C LYS A 81 16.01 6.53 37.60
N ASP A 82 17.21 6.17 37.14
CA ASP A 82 18.20 7.15 36.70
C ASP A 82 18.17 7.34 35.18
N ALA A 83 17.89 6.29 34.43
CA ALA A 83 17.86 6.35 32.97
C ALA A 83 16.45 6.54 32.37
N GLY A 84 15.40 6.56 33.20
CA GLY A 84 14.01 6.79 32.77
C GLY A 84 13.52 5.82 31.69
N VAL A 85 13.99 4.56 31.73
CA VAL A 85 13.74 3.59 30.66
C VAL A 85 12.36 2.94 30.81
N SER A 86 11.64 2.82 29.70
CA SER A 86 10.30 2.19 29.69
C SER A 86 10.31 0.72 30.17
N LEU A 87 9.21 0.29 30.79
CA LEU A 87 8.99 -1.09 31.20
C LEU A 87 9.21 -2.12 30.06
N SER A 88 8.83 -1.76 28.84
CA SER A 88 9.02 -2.62 27.66
C SER A 88 10.50 -2.88 27.36
N THR A 89 11.32 -1.85 27.49
CA THR A 89 12.78 -1.93 27.29
C THR A 89 13.43 -2.71 28.43
N LEU A 90 13.00 -2.50 29.67
CA LEU A 90 13.46 -3.29 30.82
C LEU A 90 13.17 -4.78 30.60
N SER A 91 12.01 -5.13 30.05
CA SER A 91 11.65 -6.52 29.74
C SER A 91 12.52 -7.11 28.63
N GLY A 92 12.93 -6.25 27.68
CA GLY A 92 13.93 -6.56 26.66
C GLY A 92 15.28 -6.95 27.26
N TYR A 93 15.76 -6.24 28.30
CA TYR A 93 17.01 -6.61 28.98
C TYR A 93 16.92 -7.97 29.68
N ARG A 94 15.82 -8.24 30.40
CA ARG A 94 15.57 -9.58 31.00
C ARG A 94 15.62 -10.69 29.94
N SER A 95 14.99 -10.45 28.78
CA SER A 95 14.96 -11.41 27.68
C SER A 95 16.34 -11.63 27.06
N ALA A 96 17.12 -10.56 26.88
CA ALA A 96 18.48 -10.62 26.37
C ALA A 96 19.40 -11.43 27.30
N LEU A 97 19.30 -11.18 28.60
CA LEU A 97 20.09 -11.91 29.58
C LEU A 97 19.68 -13.38 29.65
N LYS A 98 18.38 -13.69 29.65
CA LYS A 98 17.87 -15.06 29.57
C LYS A 98 18.41 -15.81 28.34
N ASP A 99 18.42 -15.15 27.18
CA ASP A 99 18.98 -15.73 25.96
C ASP A 99 20.50 -15.96 26.06
N TYR A 100 21.23 -15.05 26.71
CA TYR A 100 22.66 -15.19 26.96
C TYR A 100 22.97 -16.39 27.86
N TYR A 101 22.26 -16.57 28.98
CA TYR A 101 22.36 -17.78 29.83
C TYR A 101 22.13 -19.07 29.03
N ASN A 102 21.05 -19.10 28.25
CA ASN A 102 20.73 -20.26 27.40
C ASN A 102 21.81 -20.55 26.34
N THR A 103 22.41 -19.50 25.76
CA THR A 103 23.46 -19.65 24.73
C THR A 103 24.76 -20.17 25.32
N GLN A 104 25.05 -19.83 26.58
CA GLN A 104 26.21 -20.34 27.32
C GLN A 104 25.96 -21.70 27.99
N GLY A 105 24.74 -22.27 27.87
CA GLY A 105 24.39 -23.54 28.50
C GLY A 105 24.30 -23.49 30.03
N VAL A 106 24.18 -22.29 30.62
CA VAL A 106 24.12 -22.10 32.08
C VAL A 106 22.65 -21.97 32.52
N PRO A 107 22.21 -22.70 33.57
CA PRO A 107 20.84 -22.59 34.07
C PRO A 107 20.56 -21.18 34.61
N LEU A 108 19.34 -20.69 34.39
CA LEU A 108 18.95 -19.38 34.92
C LEU A 108 18.85 -19.42 36.46
N PRO A 109 19.33 -18.38 37.17
CA PRO A 109 19.12 -18.26 38.60
C PRO A 109 17.63 -18.23 38.97
N ILE A 110 17.26 -18.88 40.08
CA ILE A 110 15.86 -19.10 40.52
C ILE A 110 15.05 -17.78 40.57
N GLY A 111 15.67 -16.68 41.01
CA GLY A 111 15.06 -15.35 41.10
C GLY A 111 14.52 -14.80 39.77
N PHE A 112 15.07 -15.22 38.62
CA PHE A 112 14.58 -14.80 37.31
C PHE A 112 13.19 -15.35 36.97
N THR A 113 12.72 -16.39 37.65
CA THR A 113 11.46 -17.06 37.33
C THR A 113 10.28 -16.38 38.04
N ASN A 114 10.40 -16.21 39.36
CA ASN A 114 9.32 -15.72 40.21
C ASN A 114 9.49 -14.25 40.61
N ASP A 115 10.60 -13.92 41.27
CA ASP A 115 10.83 -12.58 41.82
C ASP A 115 10.91 -11.49 40.74
N ALA A 116 11.60 -11.77 39.63
CA ALA A 116 11.65 -10.84 38.50
C ALA A 116 10.26 -10.57 37.90
N THR A 117 9.29 -11.46 38.09
CA THR A 117 7.91 -11.21 37.64
C THR A 117 7.21 -10.24 38.60
N VAL A 118 7.43 -10.38 39.90
CA VAL A 118 6.91 -9.48 40.95
C VAL A 118 7.46 -8.07 40.79
N ILE A 119 8.78 -7.91 40.61
CA ILE A 119 9.43 -6.60 40.39
C ILE A 119 8.78 -5.86 39.21
N TYR A 120 8.59 -6.54 38.08
CA TYR A 120 8.03 -5.92 36.88
C TYR A 120 6.54 -5.60 37.03
N GLN A 121 5.79 -6.34 37.85
CA GLN A 121 4.43 -5.99 38.24
C GLN A 121 4.41 -4.73 39.12
N GLY A 122 5.34 -4.61 40.08
CA GLY A 122 5.52 -3.42 40.90
C GLY A 122 5.80 -2.17 40.07
N ILE A 123 6.79 -2.23 39.16
CA ILE A 123 7.11 -1.14 38.22
C ILE A 123 5.88 -0.77 37.38
N ARG A 124 5.12 -1.76 36.90
CA ARG A 124 3.90 -1.50 36.12
C ARG A 124 2.85 -0.72 36.91
N ARG A 125 2.64 -1.05 38.19
CA ARG A 125 1.70 -0.35 39.06
C ARG A 125 2.16 1.08 39.35
N LEU A 126 3.45 1.29 39.60
CA LEU A 126 4.02 2.63 39.77
C LEU A 126 3.83 3.50 38.53
N CYS A 127 4.20 3.00 37.34
CA CYS A 127 3.95 3.74 36.10
C CYS A 127 2.46 4.02 35.89
N ALA A 128 1.56 3.11 36.27
CA ALA A 128 0.12 3.33 36.16
C ALA A 128 -0.35 4.47 37.08
N SER A 129 0.11 4.50 38.34
CA SER A 129 -0.17 5.58 39.28
C SER A 129 0.41 6.93 38.82
N GLU A 130 1.64 6.94 38.30
CA GLU A 130 2.25 8.15 37.74
C GLU A 130 1.50 8.65 36.49
N THR A 131 0.99 7.73 35.66
CA THR A 131 0.16 8.09 34.50
C THR A 131 -1.18 8.67 34.95
N GLN A 132 -1.82 8.06 35.95
CA GLN A 132 -3.07 8.53 36.55
C GLN A 132 -2.91 9.93 37.16
N ALA A 133 -1.77 10.19 37.79
CA ALA A 133 -1.43 11.50 38.36
C ALA A 133 -0.99 12.53 37.30
N GLY A 134 -0.91 12.14 36.02
CA GLY A 134 -0.46 13.01 34.93
C GLY A 134 1.05 13.29 34.92
N ALA A 135 1.83 12.64 35.80
CA ALA A 135 3.28 12.82 35.91
C ALA A 135 4.03 12.22 34.71
N ILE A 136 3.50 11.16 34.10
CA ILE A 136 4.04 10.57 32.86
C ILE A 136 2.94 10.38 31.82
N LYS A 137 3.29 10.53 30.53
CA LYS A 137 2.36 10.28 29.43
C LYS A 137 2.13 8.76 29.24
N PRO A 138 0.93 8.34 28.81
CA PRO A 138 0.66 6.93 28.50
C PRO A 138 1.67 6.37 27.49
N GLY A 139 2.41 5.33 27.88
CA GLY A 139 3.55 4.83 27.11
C GLY A 139 3.22 4.06 25.83
N THR A 140 1.94 3.85 25.48
CA THR A 140 1.57 3.07 24.29
C THR A 140 0.96 3.94 23.20
N LYS A 141 1.40 3.69 21.96
CA LYS A 141 0.80 4.30 20.77
C LYS A 141 -0.68 3.98 20.71
N GLN A 142 -1.50 5.01 20.50
CA GLN A 142 -2.96 4.91 20.49
C GLN A 142 -3.44 4.20 19.22
N PRO A 143 -4.62 3.53 19.23
CA PRO A 143 -5.28 3.09 18.00
C PRO A 143 -5.58 4.29 17.11
N LEU A 144 -5.30 4.18 15.81
CA LEU A 144 -5.67 5.21 14.84
C LEU A 144 -7.18 5.12 14.56
N ARG A 145 -7.93 6.21 14.73
CA ARG A 145 -9.37 6.23 14.41
C ARG A 145 -9.58 6.21 12.89
N HIS A 146 -10.72 5.71 12.43
CA HIS A 146 -10.99 5.56 11.00
C HIS A 146 -10.91 6.89 10.22
N HIS A 147 -11.50 7.98 10.76
CA HIS A 147 -11.39 9.29 10.12
C HIS A 147 -9.93 9.78 10.00
N GLN A 148 -9.11 9.57 11.04
CA GLN A 148 -7.68 9.90 11.01
C GLN A 148 -6.92 9.05 9.97
N TYR A 149 -7.31 7.79 9.80
CA TYR A 149 -6.78 6.93 8.75
C TYR A 149 -7.11 7.49 7.36
N ILE A 150 -8.35 7.91 7.12
CA ILE A 150 -8.76 8.56 5.86
C ILE A 150 -7.92 9.81 5.60
N GLU A 151 -7.78 10.69 6.59
CA GLU A 151 -6.97 11.92 6.48
C GLU A 151 -5.51 11.61 6.10
N LEU A 152 -4.89 10.60 6.74
CA LEU A 152 -3.54 10.17 6.38
C LEU A 152 -3.45 9.56 4.99
N CYS A 153 -4.48 8.83 4.54
CA CYS A 153 -4.53 8.29 3.18
C CYS A 153 -4.57 9.41 2.15
N MET A 154 -5.44 10.41 2.34
CA MET A 154 -5.53 11.58 1.46
C MET A 154 -4.22 12.39 1.46
N ALA A 155 -3.63 12.63 2.62
CA ALA A 155 -2.34 13.33 2.73
C ALA A 155 -1.17 12.54 2.12
N SER A 156 -1.27 11.21 2.05
CA SER A 156 -0.23 10.37 1.45
C SER A 156 -0.24 10.38 -0.09
N LEU A 157 -1.38 10.66 -0.73
CA LEU A 157 -1.52 10.74 -2.20
C LEU A 157 -0.64 11.83 -2.83
N VAL A 158 -0.40 12.92 -2.10
CA VAL A 158 0.45 14.03 -2.59
C VAL A 158 1.95 13.76 -2.40
N LYS A 159 2.36 12.64 -1.78
CA LYS A 159 3.77 12.32 -1.64
C LYS A 159 4.36 11.85 -2.97
N LEU A 160 5.44 12.51 -3.38
CA LEU A 160 6.18 12.19 -4.62
C LEU A 160 7.18 11.04 -4.45
N ASP A 161 6.75 9.94 -3.82
CA ASP A 161 7.57 8.75 -3.52
C ASP A 161 7.17 7.49 -4.30
N GLY A 162 6.46 7.68 -5.41
CA GLY A 162 6.04 6.61 -6.32
C GLY A 162 4.94 5.73 -5.75
N GLY A 163 4.05 6.28 -4.93
CA GLY A 163 2.94 5.56 -4.27
C GLY A 163 3.37 4.70 -3.07
N PHE A 164 4.66 4.68 -2.72
CA PHE A 164 5.19 3.80 -1.65
C PHE A 164 4.49 4.05 -0.31
N THR A 165 4.46 5.31 0.16
CA THR A 165 3.88 5.60 1.47
C THR A 165 2.38 5.34 1.50
N HIS A 166 1.69 5.67 0.40
CA HIS A 166 0.25 5.48 0.24
C HIS A 166 -0.14 4.00 0.30
N LEU A 167 0.47 3.15 -0.54
CA LEU A 167 0.21 1.72 -0.53
C LEU A 167 0.61 1.08 0.80
N PHE A 168 1.79 1.40 1.35
CA PHE A 168 2.23 0.77 2.60
C PHE A 168 1.27 1.08 3.77
N LEU A 169 0.75 2.32 3.81
CA LEU A 169 -0.25 2.75 4.80
C LEU A 169 -1.54 1.94 4.68
N ILE A 170 -2.14 1.92 3.49
CA ILE A 170 -3.43 1.28 3.21
C ILE A 170 -3.33 -0.24 3.33
N LEU A 171 -2.26 -0.84 2.80
CA LEU A 171 -2.02 -2.27 2.88
C LEU A 171 -1.79 -2.73 4.34
N SER A 172 -1.10 -1.92 5.16
CA SER A 172 -0.94 -2.24 6.58
C SER A 172 -2.27 -2.23 7.34
N TRP A 173 -3.18 -1.32 6.98
CA TRP A 173 -4.53 -1.24 7.54
C TRP A 173 -5.36 -2.45 7.11
N ASN A 174 -5.50 -2.67 5.80
CA ASN A 174 -6.33 -3.74 5.25
C ASN A 174 -5.84 -5.13 5.66
N LEU A 175 -4.54 -5.40 5.67
CA LEU A 175 -3.99 -6.68 6.15
C LEU A 175 -3.99 -6.82 7.67
N MET A 176 -4.31 -5.75 8.40
CA MET A 176 -4.30 -5.71 9.88
C MET A 176 -3.00 -6.31 10.45
N CYS A 177 -1.87 -5.98 9.83
CA CYS A 177 -0.59 -6.63 10.11
C CYS A 177 0.44 -5.64 10.66
N ARG A 178 1.56 -6.15 11.18
CA ARG A 178 2.64 -5.29 11.66
C ARG A 178 3.35 -4.71 10.45
N SER A 179 3.90 -3.49 10.55
CA SER A 179 4.71 -2.90 9.47
C SER A 179 5.86 -3.80 9.00
N ARG A 180 6.40 -4.65 9.87
CA ARG A 180 7.37 -5.68 9.45
C ARG A 180 6.78 -6.73 8.51
N SER A 181 5.55 -7.18 8.77
CA SER A 181 4.84 -8.12 7.90
C SER A 181 4.50 -7.46 6.57
N THR A 182 4.00 -6.22 6.57
CA THR A 182 3.77 -5.44 5.34
C THR A 182 5.04 -5.33 4.49
N ALA A 183 6.18 -5.04 5.13
CA ALA A 183 7.48 -4.92 4.45
C ALA A 183 8.01 -6.25 3.86
N THR A 184 7.45 -7.40 4.24
CA THR A 184 7.85 -8.73 3.73
C THR A 184 6.83 -9.32 2.77
N VAL A 185 5.80 -8.57 2.38
CA VAL A 185 4.88 -8.99 1.31
C VAL A 185 5.68 -9.10 0.01
N ARG A 186 5.44 -10.18 -0.72
CA ARG A 186 6.05 -10.46 -2.03
C ARG A 186 4.95 -10.50 -3.09
N ILE A 187 5.31 -10.26 -4.34
CA ILE A 187 4.37 -10.39 -5.47
C ILE A 187 3.78 -11.81 -5.50
N ASP A 188 4.62 -12.83 -5.28
CA ASP A 188 4.23 -14.25 -5.22
C ASP A 188 3.32 -14.61 -4.02
N HIS A 189 3.02 -13.66 -3.11
CA HIS A 189 2.08 -13.89 -2.02
C HIS A 189 0.64 -13.55 -2.39
N PHE A 190 0.43 -12.92 -3.56
CA PHE A 190 -0.87 -12.54 -4.05
C PHE A 190 -1.58 -13.70 -4.71
N SER A 191 -2.88 -13.82 -4.45
CA SER A 191 -3.78 -14.76 -5.10
C SER A 191 -5.07 -14.05 -5.52
N ASP A 192 -5.67 -14.53 -6.61
CA ASP A 192 -7.03 -14.15 -6.98
C ASP A 192 -8.01 -14.98 -6.15
N GLU A 193 -8.86 -14.30 -5.37
CA GLU A 193 -9.88 -14.92 -4.51
C GLU A 193 -11.30 -14.58 -5.01
N GLY A 194 -11.46 -14.31 -6.31
CA GLY A 194 -12.73 -14.01 -6.96
C GLY A 194 -13.06 -12.53 -6.94
N ASP A 195 -13.69 -12.04 -5.87
CA ASP A 195 -14.05 -10.62 -5.69
C ASP A 195 -13.06 -9.86 -4.78
N ALA A 196 -11.96 -10.51 -4.42
CA ALA A 196 -10.93 -9.98 -3.53
C ALA A 196 -9.52 -10.39 -3.96
N LEU A 197 -8.54 -9.60 -3.52
CA LEU A 197 -7.12 -9.97 -3.58
C LEU A 197 -6.75 -10.72 -2.29
N GLY A 198 -6.27 -11.96 -2.43
CA GLY A 198 -5.70 -12.73 -1.34
C GLY A 198 -4.25 -12.35 -1.07
N VAL A 199 -3.87 -12.23 0.21
CA VAL A 199 -2.46 -12.05 0.62
C VAL A 199 -2.06 -13.07 1.67
N THR A 200 -1.16 -13.99 1.30
CA THR A 200 -0.74 -15.09 2.18
C THR A 200 0.57 -14.79 2.91
N PHE A 201 0.61 -15.02 4.22
CA PHE A 201 1.83 -14.90 5.02
C PHE A 201 2.39 -16.27 5.39
N PHE A 202 3.65 -16.52 5.02
CA PHE A 202 4.34 -17.77 5.33
C PHE A 202 5.04 -17.76 6.71
N LYS A 203 5.20 -16.58 7.30
CA LYS A 203 5.78 -16.38 8.65
C LYS A 203 5.09 -15.22 9.34
N SER A 204 4.72 -15.40 10.60
CA SER A 204 4.12 -14.34 11.42
C SER A 204 4.72 -14.35 12.82
N LYS A 205 4.57 -13.28 13.61
CA LYS A 205 5.14 -13.21 14.97
C LYS A 205 4.68 -14.39 15.86
N THR A 206 3.45 -14.84 15.67
CA THR A 206 2.82 -15.94 16.42
C THR A 206 2.99 -17.29 15.74
N ASP A 207 3.53 -17.32 14.53
CA ASP A 207 3.91 -18.52 13.79
C ASP A 207 5.25 -18.30 13.08
N GLN A 208 6.33 -18.37 13.87
CA GLN A 208 7.69 -18.22 13.35
C GLN A 208 8.16 -19.47 12.59
N GLY A 209 7.57 -20.64 12.88
CA GLY A 209 7.85 -21.89 12.20
C GLY A 209 7.15 -22.02 10.85
N GLY A 210 6.09 -21.24 10.61
CA GLY A 210 5.27 -21.35 9.40
C GLY A 210 4.49 -22.66 9.36
N THR A 211 4.16 -23.20 10.53
CA THR A 211 3.50 -24.50 10.67
C THR A 211 1.97 -24.38 10.67
N LYS A 212 1.43 -23.17 10.82
CA LYS A 212 -0.01 -22.94 10.70
C LYS A 212 -0.42 -22.94 9.22
N ARG A 213 -1.72 -23.17 8.97
CA ARG A 213 -2.30 -23.10 7.62
C ARG A 213 -2.02 -21.73 6.99
N ARG A 214 -1.80 -21.76 5.67
CA ARG A 214 -1.39 -20.62 4.87
C ARG A 214 -2.62 -19.94 4.29
N ASP A 215 -3.46 -19.46 5.18
CA ASP A 215 -4.75 -18.90 4.79
C ASP A 215 -4.57 -17.45 4.29
N PRO A 216 -5.22 -17.08 3.17
CA PRO A 216 -5.10 -15.74 2.61
C PRO A 216 -5.84 -14.73 3.47
N LYS A 217 -5.34 -13.50 3.48
CA LYS A 217 -6.10 -12.35 3.95
C LYS A 217 -6.75 -11.67 2.77
N HIS A 218 -8.08 -11.66 2.74
CA HIS A 218 -8.86 -11.06 1.67
C HIS A 218 -8.81 -9.53 1.75
N VAL A 219 -8.43 -8.87 0.67
CA VAL A 219 -8.36 -7.42 0.54
C VAL A 219 -9.33 -7.00 -0.56
N TYR A 220 -10.24 -6.09 -0.24
CA TYR A 220 -11.31 -5.67 -1.15
C TYR A 220 -11.05 -4.29 -1.72
N ALA A 221 -11.62 -4.04 -2.89
CA ALA A 221 -11.74 -2.70 -3.44
C ALA A 221 -12.83 -1.93 -2.70
N ASN A 222 -12.67 -0.61 -2.63
CA ASN A 222 -13.71 0.30 -2.18
C ASN A 222 -13.96 1.35 -3.28
N PRO A 223 -14.95 1.12 -4.17
CA PRO A 223 -15.23 2.03 -5.28
C PRO A 223 -15.80 3.37 -4.82
N GLN A 224 -16.47 3.41 -3.66
CA GLN A 224 -17.08 4.61 -3.10
C GLN A 224 -16.02 5.55 -2.48
N GLN A 225 -14.87 5.01 -2.06
CA GLN A 225 -13.79 5.78 -1.46
C GLN A 225 -12.42 5.47 -2.09
N PRO A 226 -12.15 5.97 -3.32
CA PRO A 226 -10.91 5.70 -4.04
C PRO A 226 -9.63 6.04 -3.26
N GLY A 227 -9.66 7.09 -2.43
CA GLY A 227 -8.49 7.52 -1.65
C GLY A 227 -8.04 6.53 -0.57
N THR A 228 -8.86 5.53 -0.20
CA THR A 228 -8.53 4.50 0.79
C THR A 228 -8.57 3.08 0.21
N CYS A 229 -8.94 2.93 -1.07
CA CYS A 229 -9.07 1.65 -1.75
C CYS A 229 -7.69 0.98 -1.92
N CYS A 230 -7.52 -0.22 -1.35
CA CYS A 230 -6.24 -0.92 -1.36
C CYS A 230 -5.84 -1.44 -2.74
N ILE A 231 -6.81 -1.93 -3.50
CA ILE A 231 -6.60 -2.44 -4.87
C ILE A 231 -6.11 -1.30 -5.76
N LEU A 232 -6.79 -0.15 -5.68
CA LEU A 232 -6.37 1.05 -6.37
C LEU A 232 -4.98 1.52 -5.92
N ALA A 233 -4.72 1.60 -4.61
CA ALA A 233 -3.40 1.99 -4.11
C ALA A 233 -2.28 1.06 -4.61
N LEU A 234 -2.58 -0.23 -4.78
CA LEU A 234 -1.66 -1.23 -5.33
C LEU A 234 -1.41 -0.98 -6.82
N ALA A 235 -2.47 -0.79 -7.60
CA ALA A 235 -2.37 -0.43 -9.02
C ALA A 235 -1.55 0.85 -9.21
N ILE A 236 -1.79 1.88 -8.38
CA ILE A 236 -1.03 3.13 -8.39
C ILE A 236 0.47 2.88 -8.18
N TYR A 237 0.79 2.11 -7.15
CA TYR A 237 2.18 1.80 -6.82
C TYR A 237 2.86 1.03 -7.96
N LEU A 238 2.22 -0.01 -8.51
CA LEU A 238 2.79 -0.84 -9.56
C LEU A 238 2.98 -0.05 -10.86
N ALA A 239 2.03 0.80 -11.24
CA ALA A 239 2.15 1.65 -12.42
C ALA A 239 3.23 2.75 -12.26
N CYS A 240 3.52 3.18 -11.03
CA CYS A 240 4.70 4.01 -10.74
C CYS A 240 6.02 3.22 -10.66
N ASN A 241 5.97 1.89 -10.71
CA ASN A 241 7.14 1.01 -10.60
C ASN A 241 7.07 -0.13 -11.64
N PRO A 242 6.92 0.18 -12.94
CA PRO A 242 6.57 -0.80 -13.99
C PRO A 242 7.63 -1.88 -14.22
N GLU A 243 8.87 -1.62 -13.79
CA GLU A 243 9.98 -2.58 -13.88
C GLU A 243 9.95 -3.64 -12.76
N HIS A 244 8.96 -3.62 -11.86
CA HIS A 244 8.86 -4.52 -10.72
C HIS A 244 7.75 -5.57 -10.92
N ASP A 245 8.15 -6.80 -11.21
CA ASP A 245 7.27 -7.93 -11.54
C ASP A 245 7.35 -9.09 -10.55
N SER A 246 8.40 -9.13 -9.72
CA SER A 246 8.73 -10.30 -8.91
C SER A 246 9.46 -9.92 -7.62
N GLY A 247 9.43 -10.84 -6.65
CA GLY A 247 10.13 -10.66 -5.38
C GLY A 247 9.35 -9.86 -4.34
N ASP A 248 10.08 -9.13 -3.49
CA ASP A 248 9.48 -8.32 -2.41
C ASP A 248 8.73 -7.13 -2.99
N LEU A 249 7.43 -7.00 -2.69
CA LEU A 249 6.54 -5.92 -3.16
C LEU A 249 7.13 -4.52 -2.87
N PHE A 250 7.79 -4.38 -1.73
CA PHE A 250 8.55 -3.19 -1.38
C PHE A 250 10.04 -3.48 -1.45
N PRO A 251 10.69 -3.21 -2.58
CA PRO A 251 12.07 -3.61 -2.79
C PRO A 251 13.07 -2.78 -1.99
N GLY A 252 14.14 -3.43 -1.54
CA GLY A 252 15.30 -2.82 -0.87
C GLY A 252 15.28 -3.00 0.65
N SER A 253 16.38 -2.65 1.31
CA SER A 253 16.52 -2.86 2.76
C SER A 253 15.76 -1.84 3.60
N ALA A 254 15.28 -2.28 4.77
CA ALA A 254 14.71 -1.42 5.82
C ALA A 254 13.45 -0.63 5.41
N GLN A 255 12.58 -1.20 4.58
CA GLN A 255 11.31 -0.56 4.18
C GLN A 255 10.40 -0.23 5.35
N ARG A 256 10.42 -1.05 6.40
CA ARG A 256 9.72 -0.75 7.67
C ARG A 256 10.16 0.60 8.26
N ASP A 257 11.46 0.88 8.25
CA ASP A 257 12.02 2.09 8.85
C ASP A 257 11.85 3.29 7.90
N ARG A 258 11.88 3.06 6.57
CA ARG A 258 11.46 4.04 5.56
C ARG A 258 10.01 4.48 5.80
N PHE A 259 9.09 3.52 5.89
CA PHE A 259 7.68 3.80 6.17
C PHE A 259 7.50 4.48 7.52
N GLY A 260 8.19 4.04 8.57
CA GLY A 260 8.13 4.67 9.89
C GLY A 260 8.46 6.16 9.84
N ARG A 261 9.51 6.56 9.10
CA ARG A 261 9.85 7.97 8.89
C ARG A 261 8.81 8.71 8.07
N SER A 262 8.34 8.12 6.96
CA SER A 262 7.29 8.73 6.14
C SER A 262 5.99 8.95 6.91
N LEU A 263 5.60 7.98 7.74
CA LEU A 263 4.41 8.05 8.58
C LEU A 263 4.57 9.14 9.65
N SER A 264 5.71 9.23 10.32
CA SER A 264 5.96 10.31 11.29
C SER A 264 5.85 11.70 10.66
N GLN A 265 6.36 11.87 9.43
CA GLN A 265 6.20 13.12 8.68
C GLN A 265 4.74 13.39 8.32
N LEU A 266 4.01 12.38 7.84
CA LEU A 266 2.59 12.51 7.48
C LEU A 266 1.74 12.90 8.70
N VAL A 267 1.94 12.22 9.82
CA VAL A 267 1.21 12.54 11.06
C VAL A 267 1.59 13.94 11.54
N GLY A 268 2.87 14.32 11.53
CA GLY A 268 3.29 15.67 11.93
C GLY A 268 2.67 16.77 11.07
N TYR A 269 2.36 16.50 9.81
CA TYR A 269 1.71 17.44 8.90
C TYR A 269 0.18 17.42 8.99
N ALA A 270 -0.44 16.26 8.87
CA ALA A 270 -1.89 16.12 8.77
C ALA A 270 -2.59 16.04 10.14
N LEU A 271 -1.90 15.51 11.15
CA LEU A 271 -2.43 15.24 12.49
C LEU A 271 -1.43 15.67 13.59
N PRO A 272 -1.03 16.96 13.64
CA PRO A 272 0.10 17.42 14.45
C PRO A 272 -0.04 17.10 15.93
N GLU A 273 -1.26 17.18 16.48
CA GLU A 273 -1.57 16.86 17.88
C GLU A 273 -1.28 15.39 18.23
N LEU A 274 -1.31 14.51 17.23
CA LEU A 274 -1.13 13.07 17.38
C LEU A 274 0.29 12.58 17.04
N ALA A 275 1.22 13.49 16.70
CA ALA A 275 2.59 13.14 16.31
C ALA A 275 3.30 12.23 17.33
N SER A 276 3.06 12.47 18.62
CA SER A 276 3.61 11.65 19.71
C SER A 276 2.79 10.38 20.01
N ALA A 277 1.49 10.37 19.70
CA ALA A 277 0.55 9.31 20.04
C ALA A 277 0.43 8.23 18.94
N VAL A 278 0.65 8.59 17.67
CA VAL A 278 0.51 7.70 16.53
C VAL A 278 1.88 7.16 16.08
N GLY A 279 1.88 5.95 15.53
CA GLY A 279 3.03 5.32 14.91
C GLY A 279 2.62 4.07 14.13
N THR A 280 3.58 3.31 13.63
CA THR A 280 3.28 2.15 12.75
C THR A 280 2.38 1.08 13.42
N HIS A 281 2.41 0.97 14.75
CA HIS A 281 1.52 0.07 15.50
C HIS A 281 0.07 0.58 15.61
N SER A 282 -0.16 1.87 15.46
CA SER A 282 -1.49 2.50 15.55
C SER A 282 -2.41 2.03 14.42
N LEU A 283 -1.86 1.72 13.25
CA LEU A 283 -2.61 1.23 12.08
C LEU A 283 -3.32 -0.09 12.38
N ARG A 284 -2.56 -1.12 12.76
CA ARG A 284 -3.14 -2.43 13.09
C ARG A 284 -4.09 -2.37 14.28
N LYS A 285 -3.76 -1.56 15.30
CA LYS A 285 -4.66 -1.35 16.45
C LYS A 285 -5.96 -0.68 16.00
N GLY A 286 -5.86 0.37 15.19
CA GLY A 286 -6.98 1.12 14.63
C GLY A 286 -7.89 0.25 13.79
N ALA A 287 -7.33 -0.48 12.81
CA ALA A 287 -8.07 -1.39 11.95
C ALA A 287 -8.79 -2.49 12.74
N ALA A 288 -8.17 -3.03 13.80
CA ALA A 288 -8.82 -4.00 14.69
C ALA A 288 -10.01 -3.41 15.43
N ILE A 289 -9.83 -2.24 16.04
CA ILE A 289 -10.92 -1.55 16.76
C ILE A 289 -12.04 -1.13 15.80
N PHE A 290 -11.70 -0.70 14.58
CA PHE A 290 -12.68 -0.36 13.56
C PHE A 290 -13.47 -1.59 13.09
N ALA A 291 -12.81 -2.74 12.91
CA ALA A 291 -13.49 -3.97 12.54
C ALA A 291 -14.44 -4.46 13.64
N ILE A 292 -14.06 -4.34 14.92
CA ILE A 292 -14.88 -4.83 16.04
C ILE A 292 -15.99 -3.84 16.42
N GLY A 293 -15.70 -2.54 16.33
CA GLY A 293 -16.53 -1.48 16.91
C GLY A 293 -17.53 -0.87 15.92
N GLY A 294 -18.58 -0.25 16.46
CA GLY A 294 -19.49 0.62 15.69
C GLY A 294 -20.76 -0.04 15.18
N SER A 295 -20.93 -1.36 15.33
CA SER A 295 -22.18 -2.06 14.99
C SER A 295 -22.34 -3.34 15.82
N THR A 296 -23.59 -3.67 16.17
CA THR A 296 -23.94 -4.99 16.75
C THR A 296 -23.79 -6.13 15.75
N SER A 297 -23.62 -5.80 14.47
CA SER A 297 -23.51 -6.78 13.39
C SER A 297 -22.07 -7.06 12.97
N GLY A 298 -21.05 -6.46 13.60
CA GLY A 298 -19.65 -6.56 13.17
C GLY A 298 -19.06 -7.99 13.21
N PRO A 299 -17.91 -8.21 12.55
CA PRO A 299 -17.21 -9.49 12.55
C PRO A 299 -16.87 -10.01 13.95
N SER A 300 -16.84 -11.33 14.10
CA SER A 300 -16.39 -11.98 15.33
C SER A 300 -15.00 -11.51 15.76
N ILE A 301 -14.84 -11.23 17.05
CA ILE A 301 -13.55 -10.91 17.67
C ILE A 301 -12.50 -11.99 17.39
N VAL A 302 -12.92 -13.25 17.24
CA VAL A 302 -12.00 -14.36 16.93
C VAL A 302 -11.41 -14.20 15.53
N ASN A 303 -12.23 -13.91 14.52
CA ASN A 303 -11.77 -13.65 13.15
C ASN A 303 -10.84 -12.44 13.09
N VAL A 304 -11.19 -11.37 13.81
CA VAL A 304 -10.34 -10.17 13.93
C VAL A 304 -8.99 -10.50 14.59
N CYS A 305 -8.98 -11.31 15.67
CA CYS A 305 -7.75 -11.73 16.34
C CYS A 305 -6.88 -12.61 15.45
N ILE A 306 -7.48 -13.58 14.75
CA ILE A 306 -6.79 -14.46 13.79
C ILE A 306 -6.16 -13.61 12.68
N ARG A 307 -6.94 -12.73 12.03
CA ARG A 307 -6.43 -11.82 11.00
C ARG A 307 -5.35 -10.90 11.54
N CYS A 308 -5.46 -10.39 12.77
CA CYS A 308 -4.41 -9.60 13.42
C CYS A 308 -3.09 -10.35 13.70
N GLY A 309 -3.11 -11.69 13.64
CA GLY A 309 -2.04 -12.54 14.14
C GLY A 309 -1.82 -12.34 15.64
N TRP A 310 -2.93 -12.30 16.40
CA TRP A 310 -2.96 -12.29 17.85
C TRP A 310 -3.25 -13.69 18.37
N SER A 311 -2.74 -14.01 19.56
CA SER A 311 -3.12 -15.26 20.22
C SER A 311 -4.55 -15.11 20.75
N ILE A 312 -5.36 -16.15 20.54
CA ILE A 312 -6.72 -16.26 21.07
C ILE A 312 -6.76 -17.16 22.31
N GLY A 313 -5.59 -17.50 22.86
CA GLY A 313 -5.45 -18.40 24.01
C GLY A 313 -5.30 -19.86 23.58
N SER A 314 -4.60 -20.64 24.40
CA SER A 314 -4.23 -22.03 24.08
C SER A 314 -5.42 -22.97 23.87
N VAL A 315 -6.53 -22.72 24.57
CA VAL A 315 -7.76 -23.52 24.43
C VAL A 315 -8.43 -23.21 23.09
N VAL A 316 -8.73 -21.93 22.82
CA VAL A 316 -9.45 -21.53 21.60
C VAL A 316 -8.64 -21.85 20.35
N GLU A 317 -7.32 -21.66 20.35
CA GLU A 317 -6.44 -21.99 19.21
C GLU A 317 -6.48 -23.48 18.79
N ARG A 318 -6.96 -24.39 19.66
CA ARG A 318 -7.09 -25.81 19.36
C ARG A 318 -8.37 -26.15 18.59
N TYR A 319 -9.41 -25.34 18.73
CA TYR A 319 -10.76 -25.66 18.23
C TYR A 319 -11.27 -24.68 17.19
N VAL A 320 -10.84 -23.41 17.26
CA VAL A 320 -11.29 -22.36 16.35
C VAL A 320 -10.15 -22.00 15.42
N HIS A 321 -10.38 -22.27 14.14
CA HIS A 321 -9.42 -22.04 13.08
C HIS A 321 -9.87 -20.90 12.18
N TYR A 322 -8.99 -20.53 11.26
CA TYR A 322 -9.35 -19.63 10.17
C TYR A 322 -10.59 -20.17 9.43
N ASP A 323 -11.50 -19.26 9.12
CA ASP A 323 -12.62 -19.47 8.23
C ASP A 323 -12.60 -18.38 7.16
N GLY A 324 -12.75 -18.79 5.90
CA GLY A 324 -12.69 -17.90 4.75
C GLY A 324 -13.79 -16.83 4.82
N ALA A 325 -15.04 -17.23 5.08
CA ALA A 325 -16.17 -16.30 5.15
C ALA A 325 -15.98 -15.26 6.26
N GLY A 326 -15.46 -15.69 7.41
CA GLY A 326 -15.10 -14.82 8.52
C GLY A 326 -14.04 -13.78 8.17
N ASP A 327 -12.96 -14.17 7.48
CA ASP A 327 -11.91 -13.25 7.05
C ASP A 327 -12.37 -12.32 5.91
N GLN A 328 -13.16 -12.83 4.97
CA GLN A 328 -13.82 -12.07 3.90
C GLN A 328 -14.67 -10.95 4.50
N TYR A 329 -15.49 -11.25 5.50
CA TYR A 329 -16.31 -10.25 6.17
C TYR A 329 -15.46 -9.18 6.86
N VAL A 330 -14.41 -9.58 7.61
CA VAL A 330 -13.46 -8.63 8.20
C VAL A 330 -12.78 -7.77 7.13
N GLY A 331 -12.39 -8.38 6.00
CA GLY A 331 -11.75 -7.73 4.87
C GLY A 331 -12.61 -6.60 4.28
N ARG A 332 -13.91 -6.86 4.06
CA ARG A 332 -14.86 -5.85 3.57
C ARG A 332 -15.03 -4.70 4.56
N VAL A 333 -15.14 -5.01 5.86
CA VAL A 333 -15.25 -3.98 6.90
C VAL A 333 -14.02 -3.09 6.91
N VAL A 334 -12.79 -3.65 6.93
CA VAL A 334 -11.57 -2.81 6.98
C VAL A 334 -11.27 -2.09 5.67
N ALA A 335 -11.81 -2.55 4.54
CA ALA A 335 -11.82 -1.80 3.27
C ALA A 335 -12.71 -0.54 3.34
N GLY A 336 -13.57 -0.44 4.36
CA GLY A 336 -14.44 0.71 4.60
C GLY A 336 -15.74 0.65 3.81
N LEU A 337 -16.20 -0.54 3.40
CA LEU A 337 -17.50 -0.72 2.77
C LEU A 337 -18.63 -0.51 3.80
N PRO A 338 -19.77 0.08 3.39
CA PRO A 338 -20.84 0.52 4.30
C PRO A 338 -21.69 -0.66 4.78
N ILE A 339 -21.44 -1.15 6.01
CA ILE A 339 -22.09 -2.31 6.62
C ILE A 339 -23.63 -2.21 6.69
N ASP A 340 -24.16 -1.00 6.69
CA ASP A 340 -25.57 -0.65 6.83
C ASP A 340 -26.29 -0.43 5.47
N SER A 341 -25.64 -0.76 4.36
CA SER A 341 -26.17 -0.63 3.01
C SER A 341 -25.98 -1.89 2.17
N GLY A 342 -26.81 -2.07 1.14
CA GLY A 342 -26.60 -3.08 0.10
C GLY A 342 -25.24 -2.94 -0.61
N ASP A 343 -24.69 -1.73 -0.65
CA ASP A 343 -23.37 -1.43 -1.20
C ASP A 343 -22.21 -2.11 -0.44
N PHE A 344 -22.47 -2.68 0.75
CA PHE A 344 -21.49 -3.57 1.39
C PHE A 344 -21.10 -4.75 0.50
N ALA A 345 -22.01 -5.18 -0.38
CA ALA A 345 -21.81 -6.25 -1.36
C ALA A 345 -21.25 -5.75 -2.70
N ALA A 346 -20.77 -4.50 -2.78
CA ALA A 346 -20.13 -3.99 -3.99
C ALA A 346 -18.97 -4.91 -4.43
N LEU A 347 -18.93 -5.18 -5.73
CA LEU A 347 -17.82 -5.86 -6.38
C LEU A 347 -16.70 -4.86 -6.68
N PRO A 348 -15.45 -5.32 -6.85
CA PRO A 348 -14.40 -4.47 -7.37
C PRO A 348 -14.79 -3.91 -8.75
N PRO A 349 -14.39 -2.67 -9.07
CA PRO A 349 -14.44 -2.19 -10.45
C PRO A 349 -13.72 -3.16 -11.36
N HIS A 350 -14.38 -3.55 -12.45
CA HIS A 350 -13.84 -4.47 -13.44
C HIS A 350 -14.39 -4.10 -14.81
N PHE A 351 -13.74 -4.59 -15.85
CA PHE A 351 -14.18 -4.36 -17.22
C PHE A 351 -15.23 -5.39 -17.66
N VAL A 352 -16.19 -4.95 -18.49
CA VAL A 352 -17.15 -5.85 -19.12
C VAL A 352 -16.45 -6.85 -20.05
N SER A 353 -16.93 -8.09 -20.12
CA SER A 353 -16.30 -9.18 -20.89
C SER A 353 -16.12 -8.88 -22.39
N SER A 354 -16.89 -7.94 -22.95
CA SER A 354 -16.76 -7.51 -24.35
C SER A 354 -15.54 -6.60 -24.63
N SER A 355 -14.74 -6.25 -23.62
CA SER A 355 -13.66 -5.26 -23.73
C SER A 355 -12.23 -5.83 -23.63
N GLU A 356 -12.08 -7.16 -23.63
CA GLU A 356 -10.80 -7.87 -23.44
C GLU A 356 -9.65 -7.32 -24.27
N GLY A 357 -9.84 -7.10 -25.58
CA GLY A 357 -8.76 -6.64 -26.46
C GLY A 357 -8.22 -5.24 -26.13
N VAL A 358 -9.06 -4.34 -25.63
CA VAL A 358 -8.65 -2.98 -25.23
C VAL A 358 -8.00 -3.04 -23.86
N VAL A 359 -8.56 -3.82 -22.95
CA VAL A 359 -8.01 -4.02 -21.60
C VAL A 359 -6.61 -4.64 -21.68
N ASP A 360 -6.42 -5.63 -22.55
CA ASP A 360 -5.10 -6.24 -22.78
C ASP A 360 -4.08 -5.24 -23.33
N ALA A 361 -4.46 -4.42 -24.31
CA ALA A 361 -3.58 -3.39 -24.85
C ALA A 361 -3.21 -2.34 -23.78
N ALA A 362 -4.19 -1.91 -22.99
CA ALA A 362 -3.98 -0.93 -21.92
C ALA A 362 -3.12 -1.49 -20.78
N GLY A 363 -3.42 -2.72 -20.34
CA GLY A 363 -2.70 -3.39 -19.27
C GLY A 363 -1.25 -3.68 -19.64
N ALA A 364 -0.99 -4.15 -20.87
CA ALA A 364 0.37 -4.33 -21.39
C ALA A 364 1.15 -3.01 -21.47
N LEU A 365 0.46 -1.88 -21.63
CA LEU A 365 1.09 -0.56 -21.70
C LEU A 365 1.41 0.02 -20.32
N VAL A 366 0.52 -0.17 -19.35
CA VAL A 366 0.67 0.36 -17.98
C VAL A 366 1.53 -0.54 -17.09
N PHE A 367 1.42 -1.84 -17.28
CA PHE A 367 2.07 -2.86 -16.47
C PHE A 367 2.89 -3.82 -17.34
N PRO A 368 3.85 -3.33 -18.17
CA PRO A 368 4.46 -4.11 -19.25
C PRO A 368 5.09 -5.43 -18.80
N ARG A 369 5.67 -5.48 -17.61
CA ARG A 369 6.19 -6.74 -17.05
C ARG A 369 5.14 -7.53 -16.27
N LEU A 370 4.35 -6.86 -15.43
CA LEU A 370 3.38 -7.54 -14.56
C LEU A 370 2.22 -8.16 -15.36
N TRP A 371 1.83 -7.56 -16.48
CA TRP A 371 0.77 -8.05 -17.36
C TRP A 371 1.10 -9.39 -18.02
N SER A 372 2.39 -9.78 -18.04
CA SER A 372 2.81 -11.11 -18.45
C SER A 372 2.36 -12.22 -17.48
N HIS A 373 2.07 -11.86 -16.22
CA HIS A 373 1.56 -12.79 -15.21
C HIS A 373 0.03 -12.81 -15.25
N GLU A 374 -0.56 -13.86 -15.86
CA GLU A 374 -2.01 -14.03 -15.98
C GLU A 374 -2.73 -13.94 -14.62
N SER A 375 -2.14 -14.48 -13.56
CA SER A 375 -2.67 -14.46 -12.20
C SER A 375 -2.78 -13.07 -11.55
N LEU A 376 -2.18 -12.04 -12.15
CA LEU A 376 -2.16 -10.67 -11.62
C LEU A 376 -2.97 -9.69 -12.49
N ARG A 377 -3.52 -10.12 -13.63
CA ARG A 377 -4.27 -9.26 -14.56
C ARG A 377 -5.58 -8.75 -13.94
N GLY A 378 -6.32 -9.59 -13.20
CA GLY A 378 -7.59 -9.22 -12.57
C GLY A 378 -7.49 -8.22 -11.39
N VAL A 379 -6.28 -7.83 -10.99
CA VAL A 379 -6.00 -7.08 -9.74
C VAL A 379 -5.94 -5.56 -9.96
N LEU A 380 -5.96 -5.05 -11.19
CA LEU A 380 -5.42 -3.71 -11.51
C LEU A 380 -6.44 -2.66 -12.00
N ASP A 381 -7.73 -2.91 -11.84
CA ASP A 381 -8.78 -2.09 -12.45
C ASP A 381 -9.32 -1.01 -11.49
N THR A 382 -8.62 0.13 -11.41
CA THR A 382 -9.20 1.49 -11.23
C THR A 382 -8.09 2.50 -11.03
N LEU A 383 -8.27 3.77 -11.45
CA LEU A 383 -7.32 4.87 -11.20
C LEU A 383 -8.03 6.26 -11.06
N PRO A 384 -7.66 7.13 -10.10
CA PRO A 384 -8.23 8.47 -9.91
C PRO A 384 -7.38 9.59 -10.57
N GLY A 385 -8.07 10.69 -10.94
CA GLY A 385 -7.58 11.69 -11.89
C GLY A 385 -6.65 12.81 -11.38
N LYS A 386 -5.83 12.64 -10.33
CA LYS A 386 -4.89 13.70 -9.85
C LYS A 386 -3.51 13.21 -9.34
N HIS A 387 -3.00 12.08 -9.83
CA HIS A 387 -1.75 11.46 -9.36
C HIS A 387 -0.58 11.60 -10.38
N PRO A 388 0.72 11.49 -10.01
CA PRO A 388 1.85 11.33 -10.95
C PRO A 388 1.69 10.26 -12.04
N LEU A 389 0.70 9.38 -11.90
CA LEU A 389 0.26 8.47 -12.96
C LEU A 389 -0.35 9.16 -14.17
N LEU A 390 -0.76 10.42 -14.09
CA LEU A 390 -1.20 11.19 -15.26
C LEU A 390 -0.07 11.51 -16.24
N SER A 391 1.19 11.27 -15.84
CA SER A 391 2.34 11.19 -16.76
C SER A 391 2.63 9.76 -17.24
N SER A 392 1.89 8.75 -16.78
CA SER A 392 1.92 7.41 -17.35
C SER A 392 1.13 7.36 -18.65
N VAL A 393 1.46 6.39 -19.49
CA VAL A 393 0.99 6.31 -20.87
C VAL A 393 -0.53 6.23 -20.98
N LEU A 394 -1.20 5.57 -20.03
CA LEU A 394 -2.65 5.39 -20.03
C LEU A 394 -3.41 6.71 -20.18
N PHE A 395 -3.00 7.72 -19.41
CA PHE A 395 -3.66 9.02 -19.37
C PHE A 395 -3.11 10.01 -20.40
N GLY A 396 -2.04 9.66 -21.10
CA GLY A 396 -1.57 10.43 -22.25
C GLY A 396 -2.42 10.19 -23.50
N ASP A 397 -3.12 9.06 -23.57
CA ASP A 397 -4.03 8.65 -24.65
C ASP A 397 -5.49 8.88 -24.25
N VAL A 398 -6.07 9.98 -24.75
CA VAL A 398 -7.45 10.39 -24.45
C VAL A 398 -8.46 9.40 -25.03
N GLY A 399 -8.15 8.78 -26.18
CA GLY A 399 -9.03 7.79 -26.82
C GLY A 399 -9.11 6.51 -25.98
N MET A 400 -7.97 5.98 -25.58
CA MET A 400 -7.91 4.79 -24.71
C MET A 400 -8.56 5.04 -23.35
N THR A 401 -8.34 6.21 -22.74
CA THR A 401 -8.98 6.55 -21.45
C THR A 401 -10.51 6.62 -21.56
N THR A 402 -11.03 7.21 -22.64
CA THR A 402 -12.49 7.31 -22.86
C THR A 402 -13.11 5.95 -23.06
N LEU A 403 -12.45 5.09 -23.84
CA LEU A 403 -12.93 3.74 -24.13
C LEU A 403 -12.90 2.84 -22.89
N LEU A 404 -11.84 2.89 -22.09
CA LEU A 404 -11.78 2.15 -20.82
C LEU A 404 -12.85 2.63 -19.85
N ARG A 405 -13.02 3.95 -19.67
CA ARG A 405 -14.04 4.51 -18.77
C ARG A 405 -15.45 4.02 -19.10
N ALA A 406 -15.79 3.93 -20.39
CA ALA A 406 -17.12 3.46 -20.82
C ALA A 406 -17.38 1.98 -20.50
N ASN A 407 -16.33 1.19 -20.26
CA ASN A 407 -16.40 -0.26 -20.07
C ASN A 407 -16.19 -0.73 -18.62
N VAL A 408 -15.93 0.18 -17.67
CA VAL A 408 -15.82 -0.16 -16.24
C VAL A 408 -17.22 -0.32 -15.63
N THR A 409 -17.45 -1.41 -14.92
CA THR A 409 -18.69 -1.72 -14.21
C THR A 409 -18.41 -2.22 -12.79
N LEU A 410 -19.43 -2.15 -11.93
CA LEU A 410 -19.47 -2.81 -10.62
C LEU A 410 -20.40 -4.02 -10.60
N LEU A 411 -21.10 -4.28 -11.71
CA LEU A 411 -22.06 -5.37 -11.84
C LEU A 411 -21.45 -6.51 -12.64
N SER A 412 -21.56 -7.72 -12.11
CA SER A 412 -21.09 -8.94 -12.78
C SER A 412 -22.14 -10.04 -12.71
N SER A 413 -22.26 -10.82 -13.78
CA SER A 413 -22.99 -12.09 -13.78
C SER A 413 -22.09 -13.29 -13.41
N SER A 414 -20.77 -13.15 -13.54
CA SER A 414 -19.79 -14.21 -13.28
C SER A 414 -19.15 -14.10 -11.89
N MET A 415 -18.92 -12.88 -11.39
CA MET A 415 -18.33 -12.63 -10.07
C MET A 415 -19.44 -12.46 -9.02
N GLN A 416 -19.29 -13.13 -7.88
CA GLN A 416 -20.23 -13.07 -6.77
C GLN A 416 -19.58 -12.44 -5.53
N PRO A 417 -20.30 -11.57 -4.78
CA PRO A 417 -19.76 -10.95 -3.60
C PRO A 417 -19.61 -11.96 -2.45
N THR A 418 -18.44 -12.01 -1.84
CA THR A 418 -18.10 -12.93 -0.73
C THR A 418 -18.13 -12.23 0.64
N GLY A 419 -18.19 -12.98 1.75
CA GLY A 419 -18.20 -12.39 3.09
C GLY A 419 -19.38 -11.47 3.41
N ILE A 420 -20.53 -11.69 2.78
CA ILE A 420 -21.75 -10.87 2.93
C ILE A 420 -22.60 -11.40 4.09
N PRO A 421 -22.83 -10.62 5.15
CA PRO A 421 -23.70 -11.04 6.24
C PRO A 421 -25.18 -10.95 5.84
N PRO A 422 -26.08 -11.75 6.46
CA PRO A 422 -27.49 -11.81 6.05
C PRO A 422 -28.24 -10.47 6.09
N HIS A 423 -27.88 -9.57 7.01
CA HIS A 423 -28.53 -8.27 7.13
C HIS A 423 -28.31 -7.37 5.91
N VAL A 424 -27.18 -7.48 5.20
CA VAL A 424 -26.92 -6.70 3.98
C VAL A 424 -27.89 -7.08 2.88
N SER A 425 -28.22 -8.36 2.74
CA SER A 425 -29.25 -8.82 1.81
C SER A 425 -30.63 -8.27 2.17
N LEU A 426 -30.96 -8.20 3.46
CA LEU A 426 -32.20 -7.59 3.95
C LEU A 426 -32.23 -6.08 3.66
N HIS A 427 -31.13 -5.36 3.90
CA HIS A 427 -31.01 -3.93 3.56
C HIS A 427 -31.22 -3.70 2.06
N THR A 428 -30.58 -4.52 1.21
CA THR A 428 -30.75 -4.44 -0.25
C THR A 428 -32.21 -4.63 -0.67
N GLN A 429 -32.92 -5.59 -0.06
CA GLN A 429 -34.34 -5.80 -0.33
C GLN A 429 -35.20 -4.63 0.17
N LEU A 430 -34.90 -4.09 1.35
CA LEU A 430 -35.59 -2.92 1.90
C LEU A 430 -35.39 -1.69 1.03
N GLU A 431 -34.18 -1.42 0.55
CA GLU A 431 -33.88 -0.32 -0.37
C GLU A 431 -34.66 -0.46 -1.67
N LYS A 432 -34.70 -1.67 -2.27
CA LYS A 432 -35.51 -1.97 -3.46
C LYS A 432 -37.00 -1.75 -3.22
N ASN A 433 -37.53 -2.26 -2.11
CA ASN A 433 -38.94 -2.10 -1.75
C ASN A 433 -39.29 -0.63 -1.54
N LEU A 434 -38.41 0.13 -0.86
CA LEU A 434 -38.62 1.55 -0.59
C LEU A 434 -38.56 2.37 -1.89
N ALA A 435 -37.65 2.04 -2.81
CA ALA A 435 -37.60 2.64 -4.15
C ALA A 435 -38.88 2.35 -4.94
N ALA A 436 -39.37 1.11 -4.93
CA ALA A 436 -40.64 0.74 -5.56
C ALA A 436 -41.81 1.53 -4.96
N VAL A 437 -41.92 1.57 -3.62
CA VAL A 437 -42.96 2.34 -2.91
C VAL A 437 -42.92 3.83 -3.25
N ARG A 438 -41.73 4.43 -3.42
CA ARG A 438 -41.57 5.82 -3.84
C ARG A 438 -41.94 6.06 -5.30
N ALA A 439 -41.79 5.06 -6.16
CA ALA A 439 -42.17 5.13 -7.58
C ALA A 439 -43.69 4.97 -7.79
N LEU A 440 -44.38 4.26 -6.89
CA LEU A 440 -45.82 3.98 -6.99
C LEU A 440 -46.68 5.21 -7.34
N PRO A 441 -46.55 6.40 -6.72
CA PRO A 441 -47.40 7.54 -7.05
C PRO A 441 -47.24 8.01 -8.50
N GLY A 442 -46.03 7.93 -9.05
CA GLY A 442 -45.73 8.27 -10.45
C GLY A 442 -46.35 7.24 -11.39
N GLU A 443 -46.13 5.95 -11.13
CA GLU A 443 -46.70 4.88 -11.96
C GLU A 443 -48.23 4.85 -11.92
N ILE A 444 -48.84 5.13 -10.75
CA ILE A 444 -50.30 5.27 -10.61
C ILE A 444 -50.79 6.46 -11.42
N ARG A 445 -50.11 7.61 -11.36
CA ARG A 445 -50.47 8.80 -12.15
C ARG A 445 -50.38 8.50 -13.64
N ASP A 446 -49.26 7.96 -14.10
CA ASP A 446 -49.00 7.68 -15.52
C ASP A 446 -49.99 6.62 -16.04
N GLY A 447 -50.36 5.63 -15.21
CA GLY A 447 -51.41 4.67 -15.50
C GLY A 447 -52.81 5.30 -15.60
N ILE A 448 -53.16 6.22 -14.69
CA ILE A 448 -54.42 6.97 -14.75
C ILE A 448 -54.47 7.87 -16.00
N GLU A 449 -53.37 8.58 -16.31
CA GLU A 449 -53.26 9.46 -17.48
C GLU A 449 -53.43 8.68 -18.79
N SER A 450 -52.71 7.56 -18.94
CA SER A 450 -52.85 6.66 -20.10
C SER A 450 -54.28 6.14 -20.26
N LEU A 451 -54.98 5.84 -19.16
CA LEU A 451 -56.35 5.35 -19.19
C LEU A 451 -57.38 6.44 -19.51
N LEU A 452 -57.14 7.67 -19.05
CA LEU A 452 -57.98 8.84 -19.39
C LEU A 452 -57.83 9.20 -20.88
N ASP A 453 -56.62 9.10 -21.43
CA ASP A 453 -56.34 9.31 -22.84
C ASP A 453 -56.98 8.22 -23.72
N GLU A 454 -56.89 6.94 -23.33
CA GLU A 454 -57.52 5.83 -24.06
C GLU A 454 -59.06 5.90 -24.09
N LYS A 455 -59.69 6.41 -23.02
CA LYS A 455 -61.15 6.38 -22.85
C LYS A 455 -61.86 7.66 -23.30
N GLY A 456 -61.14 8.69 -23.74
CA GLY A 456 -61.71 9.90 -24.32
C GLY A 456 -62.68 10.63 -23.38
N VAL A 457 -62.16 11.43 -22.46
CA VAL A 457 -62.92 12.23 -21.47
C VAL A 457 -63.92 13.24 -22.09
N ALA A 458 -63.96 13.37 -23.41
CA ALA A 458 -64.83 14.31 -24.14
C ALA A 458 -66.35 14.06 -23.99
N ALA A 459 -66.80 12.93 -23.43
CA ALA A 459 -68.22 12.58 -23.34
C ALA A 459 -68.91 12.92 -21.99
N GLY A 460 -68.21 13.51 -21.02
CA GLY A 460 -68.83 14.13 -19.84
C GLY A 460 -69.46 13.21 -18.78
N ASN A 461 -69.34 11.88 -18.89
CA ASN A 461 -69.93 10.94 -17.92
C ASN A 461 -68.87 10.03 -17.28
N ILE A 462 -68.15 10.54 -16.27
CA ILE A 462 -67.33 9.69 -15.38
C ILE A 462 -68.22 9.22 -14.23
N THR A 463 -68.62 7.94 -14.24
CA THR A 463 -69.37 7.32 -13.13
C THR A 463 -68.43 6.82 -12.05
N HIS A 464 -68.87 6.80 -10.78
CA HIS A 464 -68.06 6.32 -9.65
C HIS A 464 -67.56 4.89 -9.85
N ALA A 465 -68.37 4.01 -10.45
CA ALA A 465 -68.00 2.63 -10.76
C ALA A 465 -66.88 2.55 -11.81
N LEU A 466 -66.89 3.43 -12.82
CA LEU A 466 -65.82 3.51 -13.82
C LEU A 466 -64.51 3.98 -13.17
N LEU A 467 -64.57 5.00 -12.32
CA LEU A 467 -63.39 5.51 -11.60
C LEU A 467 -62.77 4.43 -10.69
N GLU A 468 -63.60 3.68 -9.96
CA GLU A 468 -63.15 2.61 -9.07
C GLU A 468 -62.53 1.44 -9.85
N GLN A 469 -63.08 1.10 -11.02
CA GLN A 469 -62.53 0.07 -11.90
C GLN A 469 -61.20 0.53 -12.55
N LEU A 470 -61.09 1.81 -12.92
CA LEU A 470 -59.86 2.39 -13.45
C LEU A 470 -58.74 2.42 -12.41
N LEU A 471 -59.05 2.78 -11.16
CA LEU A 471 -58.11 2.71 -10.04
C LEU A 471 -57.65 1.27 -9.75
N LYS A 472 -58.57 0.30 -9.77
CA LYS A 472 -58.24 -1.13 -9.58
C LYS A 472 -57.33 -1.66 -10.69
N ASN A 473 -57.57 -1.27 -11.95
CA ASN A 473 -56.75 -1.68 -13.09
C ASN A 473 -55.36 -1.02 -13.08
N ALA A 474 -55.26 0.26 -12.72
CA ALA A 474 -53.98 0.95 -12.58
C ALA A 474 -53.14 0.37 -11.43
N VAL A 475 -53.77 0.02 -10.29
CA VAL A 475 -53.07 -0.67 -9.20
C VAL A 475 -52.64 -2.09 -9.61
N ALA A 476 -53.44 -2.81 -10.38
CA ALA A 476 -53.10 -4.15 -10.86
C ALA A 476 -51.92 -4.14 -11.86
N SER A 477 -51.83 -3.16 -12.76
CA SER A 477 -50.71 -3.06 -13.72
C SER A 477 -49.37 -2.73 -13.03
N VAL A 478 -49.43 -1.97 -11.93
CA VAL A 478 -48.28 -1.59 -11.10
C VAL A 478 -47.77 -2.76 -10.23
N VAL A 479 -48.63 -3.71 -9.88
CA VAL A 479 -48.25 -4.90 -9.10
C VAL A 479 -47.53 -5.96 -9.97
N ASP A 480 -47.66 -5.89 -11.30
CA ASP A 480 -47.16 -6.91 -12.24
C ASP A 480 -45.87 -6.51 -13.00
N THR A 481 -45.32 -5.32 -12.78
CA THR A 481 -44.14 -4.83 -13.50
C THR A 481 -42.81 -5.35 -12.90
N ARG A 482 -42.13 -6.22 -13.65
CA ARG A 482 -40.69 -6.52 -13.50
C ARG A 482 -39.85 -5.33 -13.98
N PRO A 483 -38.66 -5.07 -13.39
CA PRO A 483 -37.85 -3.91 -13.75
C PRO A 483 -37.24 -4.06 -15.15
N VAL A 484 -37.50 -3.08 -16.01
CA VAL A 484 -36.85 -2.92 -17.33
C VAL A 484 -35.57 -2.09 -17.16
N ILE A 485 -34.46 -2.63 -17.65
CA ILE A 485 -33.17 -1.95 -17.71
C ILE A 485 -33.16 -1.00 -18.92
N VAL A 486 -33.05 0.30 -18.67
CA VAL A 486 -32.93 1.33 -19.72
C VAL A 486 -31.45 1.55 -20.04
N SER A 487 -31.06 1.22 -21.27
CA SER A 487 -29.74 1.51 -21.83
C SER A 487 -29.71 2.94 -22.37
N ALA A 488 -28.94 3.83 -21.73
CA ALA A 488 -28.67 5.16 -22.23
C ALA A 488 -27.60 5.13 -23.34
N ARG A 489 -27.94 5.56 -24.56
CA ARG A 489 -26.97 5.86 -25.63
C ARG A 489 -26.43 7.28 -25.45
N SER A 490 -25.12 7.43 -25.43
CA SER A 490 -24.45 8.74 -25.52
C SER A 490 -24.22 9.14 -26.99
N PRO A 491 -24.23 10.45 -27.32
CA PRO A 491 -23.98 10.91 -28.68
C PRO A 491 -22.50 10.85 -29.04
N ALA A 492 -22.24 10.59 -30.32
CA ALA A 492 -20.92 10.63 -30.93
C ALA A 492 -20.33 12.06 -30.88
N GLN A 493 -19.02 12.16 -30.58
CA GLN A 493 -18.27 13.40 -30.71
C GLN A 493 -17.17 13.26 -31.77
N ASP A 494 -17.08 14.35 -32.53
CA ASP A 494 -16.32 14.59 -33.74
C ASP A 494 -14.80 14.64 -33.48
N GLU A 495 -14.02 13.97 -34.32
CA GLU A 495 -12.56 14.00 -34.29
C GLU A 495 -12.04 15.35 -34.82
N SER A 496 -11.77 16.29 -33.92
CA SER A 496 -10.97 17.48 -34.27
C SER A 496 -9.57 17.39 -33.67
N VAL A 497 -8.57 17.63 -34.51
CA VAL A 497 -7.14 17.67 -34.19
C VAL A 497 -6.89 18.65 -33.04
N PRO A 498 -6.12 18.30 -31.98
CA PRO A 498 -5.93 19.20 -30.84
C PRO A 498 -5.17 20.46 -31.26
N VAL A 499 -5.87 21.59 -31.28
CA VAL A 499 -5.27 22.93 -31.37
C VAL A 499 -4.57 23.19 -30.03
N ARG A 500 -3.24 23.27 -30.05
CA ARG A 500 -2.44 23.48 -28.83
C ARG A 500 -2.39 24.96 -28.48
N PRO A 501 -2.72 25.37 -27.24
CA PRO A 501 -2.63 26.77 -26.83
C PRO A 501 -1.17 27.23 -26.81
N VAL A 502 -0.91 28.42 -27.37
CA VAL A 502 0.39 29.11 -27.28
C VAL A 502 0.25 30.22 -26.25
N HIS A 503 1.20 30.31 -25.32
CA HIS A 503 1.16 31.25 -24.20
C HIS A 503 2.02 32.48 -24.51
N TYR A 504 1.57 33.67 -24.11
CA TYR A 504 2.34 34.91 -24.29
C TYR A 504 2.74 35.49 -22.93
N TRP A 505 4.04 35.47 -22.64
CA TRP A 505 4.64 36.04 -21.43
C TRP A 505 6.07 36.50 -21.74
N GLY A 506 6.62 37.41 -20.94
CA GLY A 506 7.97 37.95 -21.17
C GLY A 506 8.18 38.63 -22.53
N GLY A 507 7.10 39.07 -23.20
CA GLY A 507 7.14 39.69 -24.53
C GLY A 507 7.35 38.73 -25.70
N ARG A 508 7.16 37.41 -25.50
CA ARG A 508 7.33 36.37 -26.54
C ARG A 508 6.26 35.28 -26.43
N TRP A 509 6.13 34.52 -27.52
CA TRP A 509 5.29 33.34 -27.58
C TRP A 509 6.05 32.11 -27.06
N HIS A 510 5.40 31.34 -26.20
CA HIS A 510 5.94 30.18 -25.51
C HIS A 510 5.00 28.99 -25.64
N LEU A 511 5.57 27.78 -25.69
CA LEU A 511 4.82 26.51 -25.72
C LEU A 511 4.29 26.07 -24.35
N LEU A 512 4.66 26.77 -23.28
CA LEU A 512 4.31 26.47 -21.89
C LEU A 512 3.94 27.77 -21.17
N ALA A 513 3.05 27.67 -20.18
CA ALA A 513 2.68 28.78 -19.31
C ALA A 513 3.87 29.26 -18.44
N GLU A 514 3.84 30.52 -17.99
CA GLU A 514 4.93 31.14 -17.23
C GLU A 514 5.20 30.43 -15.88
N ASP A 515 4.15 29.92 -15.26
CA ASP A 515 4.17 29.21 -13.97
C ASP A 515 4.49 27.72 -14.10
N TYR A 516 4.75 27.21 -15.31
CA TYR A 516 5.02 25.80 -15.54
C TYR A 516 6.28 25.32 -14.81
N GLU A 517 6.13 24.29 -13.97
CA GLU A 517 7.24 23.62 -13.30
C GLU A 517 7.46 22.20 -13.85
N LEU A 518 8.72 21.86 -14.18
CA LEU A 518 9.09 20.50 -14.58
C LEU A 518 8.82 19.52 -13.44
N PRO A 519 8.14 18.40 -13.71
CA PRO A 519 7.70 17.51 -12.65
C PRO A 519 8.89 16.74 -12.04
N SER A 520 8.88 16.55 -10.72
CA SER A 520 9.92 15.78 -10.02
C SER A 520 9.65 14.28 -10.14
N VAL A 521 10.04 13.69 -11.27
CA VAL A 521 9.75 12.29 -11.63
C VAL A 521 10.99 11.39 -11.64
N ASP A 522 10.76 10.08 -11.64
CA ASP A 522 11.81 9.09 -11.86
C ASP A 522 12.32 9.07 -13.32
N VAL A 523 13.41 8.33 -13.57
CA VAL A 523 14.05 8.26 -14.89
C VAL A 523 13.13 7.70 -15.96
N SER A 524 12.31 6.70 -15.64
CA SER A 524 11.39 6.05 -16.60
C SER A 524 10.33 7.04 -17.09
N THR A 525 9.66 7.71 -16.15
CA THR A 525 8.65 8.72 -16.43
C THR A 525 9.27 9.93 -17.13
N GLY A 526 10.47 10.35 -16.71
CA GLY A 526 11.21 11.44 -17.33
C GLY A 526 11.61 11.14 -18.78
N TRP A 527 12.02 9.91 -19.07
CA TRP A 527 12.32 9.42 -20.42
C TRP A 527 11.09 9.42 -21.32
N HIS A 528 9.94 8.97 -20.83
CA HIS A 528 8.68 8.99 -21.58
C HIS A 528 8.22 10.43 -21.88
N LEU A 529 8.17 11.31 -20.87
CA LEU A 529 7.82 12.73 -21.05
C LEU A 529 8.76 13.45 -22.02
N TRP A 530 10.03 13.04 -22.06
CA TRP A 530 11.01 13.61 -22.98
C TRP A 530 10.60 13.41 -24.43
N TRP A 531 10.26 12.18 -24.82
CA TRP A 531 10.00 11.80 -26.22
C TRP A 531 8.53 11.95 -26.64
N CYS A 532 7.60 11.67 -25.73
CA CYS A 532 6.16 11.62 -26.04
C CYS A 532 5.38 12.82 -25.49
N GLY A 533 5.87 13.51 -24.46
CA GLY A 533 5.10 14.53 -23.74
C GLY A 533 3.87 13.92 -23.03
N SER A 534 2.87 14.75 -22.72
CA SER A 534 1.58 14.35 -22.15
C SER A 534 0.47 15.25 -22.72
N PRO A 535 -0.24 14.80 -23.78
CA PRO A 535 -1.33 15.57 -24.39
C PRO A 535 -2.43 15.96 -23.41
N ALA A 536 -2.83 15.06 -22.49
CA ALA A 536 -3.85 15.34 -21.48
C ALA A 536 -3.47 16.42 -20.44
N ARG A 537 -2.20 16.84 -20.42
CA ARG A 537 -1.69 17.91 -19.54
C ARG A 537 -1.17 19.11 -20.33
N ASP A 538 -1.43 19.15 -21.63
CA ASP A 538 -0.87 20.13 -22.56
C ASP A 538 0.67 20.21 -22.51
N ILE A 539 1.35 19.11 -22.17
CA ILE A 539 2.81 19.04 -22.13
C ILE A 539 3.31 18.53 -23.48
N PRO A 540 3.97 19.35 -24.32
CA PRO A 540 4.60 18.85 -25.53
C PRO A 540 5.80 17.95 -25.19
N PRO A 541 6.24 17.10 -26.13
CA PRO A 541 7.50 16.37 -25.98
C PRO A 541 8.64 17.30 -25.57
N LEU A 542 9.25 17.05 -24.41
CA LEU A 542 10.21 18.00 -23.82
C LEU A 542 11.47 18.19 -24.68
N TYR A 543 11.79 17.23 -25.56
CA TYR A 543 12.88 17.41 -26.54
C TYR A 543 12.64 18.57 -27.53
N LYS A 544 11.38 19.04 -27.67
CA LYS A 544 11.00 20.18 -28.52
C LYS A 544 11.02 21.52 -27.77
N ILE A 545 11.10 21.50 -26.44
CA ILE A 545 11.08 22.70 -25.58
C ILE A 545 12.48 23.31 -25.51
N ARG A 546 12.57 24.63 -25.67
CA ARG A 546 13.83 25.37 -25.54
C ARG A 546 13.93 25.97 -24.14
N SER A 547 15.15 26.23 -23.67
CA SER A 547 15.38 26.90 -22.36
C SER A 547 14.72 28.26 -22.24
N MET A 548 14.38 28.90 -23.38
CA MET A 548 13.66 30.18 -23.44
C MET A 548 12.17 30.03 -23.11
N ASP A 549 11.60 28.82 -23.21
CA ASP A 549 10.19 28.52 -22.94
C ASP A 549 9.91 28.27 -21.45
N LEU A 550 10.88 28.57 -20.58
CA LEU A 550 10.84 28.26 -19.16
C LEU A 550 11.49 29.39 -18.35
N THR A 551 11.06 29.55 -17.10
CA THR A 551 11.77 30.41 -16.14
C THR A 551 13.23 29.96 -15.96
N ARG A 552 14.14 30.87 -15.57
CA ARG A 552 15.58 30.54 -15.37
C ARG A 552 15.80 29.31 -14.47
N LYS A 553 14.99 29.14 -13.43
CA LYS A 553 15.07 28.00 -12.50
C LYS A 553 14.71 26.69 -13.22
N GLN A 554 13.62 26.69 -13.98
CA GLN A 554 13.14 25.51 -14.70
C GLN A 554 14.01 25.18 -15.92
N ALA A 555 14.56 26.19 -16.60
CA ALA A 555 15.53 26.00 -17.67
C ALA A 555 16.79 25.24 -17.20
N LYS A 556 17.29 25.52 -15.98
CA LYS A 556 18.40 24.73 -15.39
C LYS A 556 18.02 23.26 -15.20
N ILE A 557 16.79 22.99 -14.76
CA ILE A 557 16.28 21.63 -14.57
C ILE A 557 16.14 20.92 -15.92
N LEU A 558 15.66 21.62 -16.96
CA LEU A 558 15.57 21.06 -18.32
C LEU A 558 16.95 20.67 -18.87
N CYS A 559 18.00 21.47 -18.58
CA CYS A 559 19.37 21.11 -18.95
C CYS A 559 19.87 19.84 -18.24
N GLU A 560 19.48 19.62 -16.97
CA GLU A 560 19.75 18.34 -16.29
C GLU A 560 19.05 17.18 -16.99
N TRP A 561 17.79 17.37 -17.40
CA TRP A 561 17.03 16.36 -18.14
C TRP A 561 17.65 16.05 -19.49
N HIS A 562 18.01 17.07 -20.28
CA HIS A 562 18.68 16.91 -21.57
C HIS A 562 20.00 16.12 -21.44
N PHE A 563 20.77 16.39 -20.38
CA PHE A 563 22.00 15.63 -20.11
C PHE A 563 21.71 14.16 -19.78
N ALA A 564 20.73 13.92 -18.91
CA ALA A 564 20.32 12.57 -18.53
C ALA A 564 19.76 11.76 -19.71
N THR A 565 18.92 12.37 -20.55
CA THR A 565 18.35 11.70 -21.72
C THR A 565 19.40 11.41 -22.79
N ASN A 566 20.37 12.30 -23.02
CA ASN A 566 21.48 11.99 -23.92
C ASN A 566 22.32 10.82 -23.41
N ALA A 567 22.58 10.74 -22.11
CA ALA A 567 23.29 9.60 -21.53
C ALA A 567 22.53 8.27 -21.74
N LEU A 568 21.21 8.27 -21.52
CA LEU A 568 20.34 7.11 -21.77
C LEU A 568 20.27 6.75 -23.26
N HIS A 569 20.18 7.75 -24.13
CA HIS A 569 20.15 7.56 -25.58
C HIS A 569 21.45 6.98 -26.11
N ASN A 570 22.61 7.40 -25.58
CA ASN A 570 23.91 6.83 -25.94
C ASN A 570 24.01 5.34 -25.57
N VAL A 571 23.44 4.95 -24.42
CA VAL A 571 23.40 3.54 -23.99
C VAL A 571 22.55 2.73 -24.98
N TYR A 572 21.39 3.27 -25.38
CA TYR A 572 20.55 2.65 -26.41
C TYR A 572 21.27 2.50 -27.75
N CYS A 573 21.85 3.59 -28.28
CA CYS A 573 22.58 3.56 -29.55
C CYS A 573 23.77 2.59 -29.50
N SER A 574 24.47 2.49 -28.37
CA SER A 574 25.59 1.55 -28.22
C SER A 574 25.13 0.08 -28.22
N ALA A 575 23.92 -0.19 -27.72
CA ALA A 575 23.38 -1.55 -27.66
C ALA A 575 22.79 -2.02 -28.99
N PHE A 576 22.16 -1.12 -29.76
CA PHE A 576 21.40 -1.48 -30.98
C PHE A 576 22.01 -0.98 -32.28
N GLY A 577 23.10 -0.21 -32.25
CA GLY A 577 23.80 0.30 -33.44
C GLY A 577 23.05 1.41 -34.18
N SER A 578 21.85 1.79 -33.75
CA SER A 578 21.05 2.85 -34.37
C SER A 578 20.27 3.66 -33.32
N SER A 579 19.89 4.88 -33.69
CA SER A 579 18.98 5.71 -32.90
C SER A 579 17.55 5.14 -32.94
N MET A 580 16.71 5.54 -31.98
CA MET A 580 15.29 5.17 -31.97
C MET A 580 14.61 5.70 -33.24
N CYS A 581 13.83 4.84 -33.92
CA CYS A 581 13.14 5.21 -35.15
C CYS A 581 11.91 6.09 -34.86
N ARG A 582 11.60 7.03 -35.78
CA ARG A 582 10.38 7.85 -35.72
C ARG A 582 9.24 7.12 -36.44
N PRO A 583 7.98 7.27 -36.01
CA PRO A 583 7.48 8.15 -34.96
C PRO A 583 7.69 7.60 -33.54
N TYR A 584 7.95 8.50 -32.58
CA TYR A 584 8.06 8.12 -31.17
C TYR A 584 6.67 7.90 -30.58
N THR A 585 6.25 6.64 -30.51
CA THR A 585 5.03 6.23 -29.81
C THR A 585 5.36 5.77 -28.40
N SER A 586 4.41 5.86 -27.48
CA SER A 586 4.63 5.44 -26.10
C SER A 586 5.11 3.98 -25.97
N ALA A 587 4.58 3.07 -26.79
CA ALA A 587 5.02 1.67 -26.84
C ALA A 587 6.50 1.54 -27.22
N THR A 588 6.95 2.23 -28.28
CA THR A 588 8.35 2.20 -28.73
C THR A 588 9.30 2.80 -27.69
N VAL A 589 8.89 3.88 -27.01
CA VAL A 589 9.70 4.58 -26.01
C VAL A 589 9.83 3.77 -24.71
N ILE A 590 8.76 3.10 -24.27
CA ILE A 590 8.80 2.17 -23.13
C ILE A 590 9.72 1.00 -23.45
N ALA A 591 9.54 0.36 -24.60
CA ALA A 591 10.37 -0.78 -25.01
C ALA A 591 11.87 -0.39 -25.08
N ALA A 592 12.17 0.80 -25.63
CA ALA A 592 13.53 1.33 -25.63
C ALA A 592 14.09 1.54 -24.22
N PHE A 593 13.28 2.03 -23.28
CA PHE A 593 13.70 2.20 -21.89
C PHE A 593 13.99 0.87 -21.19
N SER A 594 13.09 -0.11 -21.31
CA SER A 594 13.32 -1.45 -20.74
C SER A 594 14.58 -2.10 -21.31
N ASN A 595 14.86 -1.89 -22.60
CA ASN A 595 16.11 -2.31 -23.22
C ASN A 595 17.34 -1.58 -22.65
N ILE A 596 17.29 -0.25 -22.50
CA ILE A 596 18.38 0.52 -21.85
C ILE A 596 18.68 -0.05 -20.47
N MET A 597 17.66 -0.38 -19.69
CA MET A 597 17.82 -0.94 -18.34
C MET A 597 18.52 -2.30 -18.31
N VAL A 598 18.45 -3.09 -19.39
CA VAL A 598 19.19 -4.36 -19.53
C VAL A 598 20.67 -4.11 -19.81
N TYR A 599 20.99 -3.14 -20.69
CA TYR A 599 22.37 -2.86 -21.10
C TYR A 599 23.10 -1.86 -20.20
N LEU A 600 22.40 -1.22 -19.26
CA LEU A 600 23.00 -0.27 -18.34
C LEU A 600 23.86 -0.98 -17.30
N PRO A 601 25.15 -0.63 -17.13
CA PRO A 601 26.03 -1.32 -16.19
C PRO A 601 25.49 -1.29 -14.74
N PRO A 602 25.52 -2.39 -13.97
CA PRO A 602 25.01 -2.46 -12.60
C PRO A 602 25.64 -1.45 -11.65
N SER A 603 26.86 -0.99 -11.98
CA SER A 603 27.56 0.06 -11.24
C SER A 603 26.72 1.34 -11.15
N TRP A 604 25.86 1.66 -12.11
CA TRP A 604 24.99 2.85 -12.09
C TRP A 604 24.04 2.89 -10.89
N GLY A 605 23.74 1.73 -10.31
CA GLY A 605 22.98 1.61 -9.07
C GLY A 605 23.82 1.73 -7.81
N GLN A 606 25.15 1.65 -7.83
CA GLN A 606 25.95 1.62 -6.60
C GLN A 606 26.34 3.01 -6.11
N THR A 607 26.14 3.26 -4.80
CA THR A 607 26.73 4.42 -4.12
C THR A 607 28.19 4.18 -3.77
N HIS A 608 28.92 5.26 -3.44
CA HIS A 608 30.27 5.20 -2.87
C HIS A 608 30.38 4.35 -1.59
N LEU A 609 29.26 4.04 -0.93
CA LEU A 609 29.17 3.17 0.25
C LEU A 609 28.74 1.73 -0.10
N GLY A 610 28.77 1.34 -1.38
CA GLY A 610 28.37 0.01 -1.85
C GLY A 610 26.86 -0.27 -1.79
N ARG A 611 26.01 0.73 -1.52
CA ARG A 611 24.54 0.53 -1.51
C ARG A 611 24.00 0.53 -2.93
N GLN A 612 23.25 -0.52 -3.28
CA GLN A 612 22.48 -0.62 -4.52
C GLN A 612 21.24 0.31 -4.48
N ARG A 613 21.08 1.13 -5.52
CA ARG A 613 19.97 2.03 -5.82
C ARG A 613 19.34 1.55 -7.12
N ARG A 614 18.01 1.53 -7.18
CA ARG A 614 17.28 1.22 -8.40
C ARG A 614 17.25 2.43 -9.31
N LEU A 615 17.74 2.26 -10.53
CA LEU A 615 17.79 3.29 -11.55
C LEU A 615 16.40 3.72 -12.03
N SER A 616 15.46 2.77 -12.12
CA SER A 616 14.06 3.04 -12.48
C SER A 616 13.31 3.90 -11.45
N GLN A 617 13.73 3.91 -10.17
CA GLN A 617 13.13 4.71 -9.10
C GLN A 617 13.95 5.96 -8.77
N MET A 618 15.07 6.17 -9.46
CA MET A 618 15.93 7.31 -9.23
C MET A 618 15.31 8.55 -9.88
N LYS A 619 15.35 9.70 -9.20
CA LYS A 619 14.87 10.94 -9.80
C LYS A 619 15.74 11.32 -11.00
N MET A 620 15.12 11.86 -12.05
CA MET A 620 15.80 12.23 -13.31
C MET A 620 17.01 13.16 -13.07
N VAL A 621 16.86 14.16 -12.20
CA VAL A 621 17.95 15.08 -11.81
C VAL A 621 19.06 14.37 -11.03
N THR A 622 18.73 13.34 -10.25
CA THR A 622 19.76 12.54 -9.54
C THR A 622 20.54 11.67 -10.51
N PHE A 623 19.87 11.12 -11.53
CA PHE A 623 20.52 10.41 -12.62
C PHE A 623 21.49 11.31 -13.40
N ALA A 624 21.06 12.52 -13.76
CA ALA A 624 21.90 13.50 -14.45
C ALA A 624 23.22 13.78 -13.70
N ARG A 625 23.13 13.99 -12.38
CA ARG A 625 24.31 14.22 -11.52
C ARG A 625 25.27 13.02 -11.50
N LEU A 626 24.74 11.80 -11.44
CA LEU A 626 25.56 10.58 -11.50
C LEU A 626 26.22 10.40 -12.86
N ALA A 627 25.48 10.65 -13.94
CA ALA A 627 26.01 10.59 -15.30
C ALA A 627 27.15 11.59 -15.50
N ARG A 628 27.06 12.81 -14.95
CA ARG A 628 28.15 13.81 -15.01
C ARG A 628 29.37 13.37 -14.22
N LYS A 629 29.17 12.90 -12.98
CA LYS A 629 30.27 12.43 -12.15
C LYS A 629 31.06 11.32 -12.84
N ARG A 630 30.36 10.38 -13.48
CA ARG A 630 31.00 9.31 -14.25
C ARG A 630 31.74 9.83 -15.45
N ARG A 631 31.13 10.73 -16.21
CA ARG A 631 31.79 11.34 -17.37
C ARG A 631 33.10 12.03 -16.97
N GLN A 632 33.12 12.72 -15.82
CA GLN A 632 34.34 13.30 -15.25
C GLN A 632 35.38 12.24 -14.84
N GLU A 633 34.93 11.12 -14.25
CA GLU A 633 35.78 9.98 -13.90
C GLU A 633 36.37 9.27 -15.14
N THR A 634 35.62 9.19 -16.25
CA THR A 634 36.08 8.58 -17.52
C THR A 634 36.96 9.54 -18.35
N GLU A 635 36.71 10.85 -18.27
CA GLU A 635 37.46 11.89 -19.00
C GLU A 635 38.70 12.41 -18.23
N GLY A 636 38.96 11.94 -17.01
CA GLY A 636 40.18 12.24 -16.25
C GLY A 636 40.31 13.69 -15.76
N ILE A 637 39.20 14.39 -15.52
CA ILE A 637 39.21 15.79 -15.05
C ILE A 637 39.11 15.83 -13.51
N PRO A 638 40.09 16.41 -12.79
CA PRO A 638 40.08 16.41 -11.33
C PRO A 638 38.99 17.34 -10.77
N THR A 639 38.28 16.87 -9.74
CA THR A 639 37.27 17.64 -9.00
C THR A 639 37.92 18.70 -8.13
N THR A 640 37.67 19.97 -8.40
CA THR A 640 37.78 21.09 -7.44
C THR A 640 36.45 21.35 -6.76
#